data_AF-A0ABD2ULP2-F1
#
_entry.id   AF-A0ABD2ULP2-F1
#
_cell.length_a   1.000
_cell.length_b   1.000
_cell.length_c   1.000
_cell.angle_alpha   90.00
_cell.angle_beta   90.00
_cell.angle_gamma   90.00
#
_symmetry.space_group_name_H-M   'P 1'
#
loop_
_entity.id
_entity.type
_entity.pdbx_description
1 polymer ?
#
loop_
_entity_poly.entity_id
_entity_poly.type
_entity_poly.pdbx_seq_one_letter_code
_entity_poly.pdbx_strand_id
1 'polypeptide(L)'
;MVTSTDLELGVVAAGESSTENAFKDEYVPPWHKQITLRAMFTGFILSVVFNFIVCKLNLTTGVISSLNVAAGLLGFAGIKSWTALTQKFGMLKQPFTRQENTVIQTCVVASSGIAFSSGTASYMLGMSPYIASQADAGNLPINTKNLAITWMLPYLLVVSFAGLFSIVALRKMMIMKYKLTYPSGTATAYLINCFHTPKGAELAKKQVGSLFKSFGFSFIFGAVQWIFARDEGCGFASLHTFGSQAYAKRLYFDFSSTYVGVGMLCPYMVNISLLTGAIVSWAFMWPMIEAKKGDWYSAQLSATSLHGIQGYRVFIAIAMMLGDGLFHFAYMLVVTISSFTKRKSSTQQDCSEEDDEDEKIQNEYFLRDQIPNWAAAGGYAGIAVVSIIVVPMIFHSLKWYHVLVAYLIAPILAFCNSYGAGLTDWSLASNYGKIAILTFSYWVGLENGGVIAGLASCGLVMSILDTASGLMGDFKTGYLTLTSPRSMFFSQLIGTAMGCVITPLVFWIFNSAYRLGDPEGSYPAPYALMYRGIALLGVEGFGSLPKHCLNLSICFFVAAILINLVTQLLKKFETKYRIYRFIPSPMCMAIPFYLGGYFAIDMCLGSLILFGMQMYNKQKAKDFGPAVASGLICGDSLWGIPASILALAGVKAPFCLKL
;
A
#
# COMPACT_ATOMS: atom_id res chain seq x y z
N MET A 1 -6.56 -43.48 -23.16
CA MET A 1 -7.17 -42.60 -24.18
C MET A 1 -8.62 -42.44 -23.79
N VAL A 2 -9.00 -41.32 -23.19
CA VAL A 2 -10.38 -41.07 -22.78
C VAL A 2 -10.90 -39.92 -23.61
N THR A 3 -11.92 -40.25 -24.39
CA THR A 3 -12.56 -39.49 -25.44
C THR A 3 -13.50 -38.42 -24.88
N SER A 4 -13.56 -37.33 -25.63
CA SER A 4 -14.47 -36.20 -25.56
C SER A 4 -15.93 -36.61 -25.71
N THR A 5 -16.69 -36.63 -24.62
CA THR A 5 -18.17 -36.50 -24.55
C THR A 5 -18.59 -36.63 -23.09
N ASP A 6 -18.52 -35.53 -22.33
CA ASP A 6 -19.15 -35.35 -21.01
C ASP A 6 -19.21 -33.84 -20.66
N LEU A 7 -19.45 -32.99 -21.66
CA LEU A 7 -19.32 -31.53 -21.55
C LEU A 7 -20.67 -30.75 -21.61
N GLU A 8 -21.81 -31.40 -21.34
CA GLU A 8 -23.14 -30.77 -21.48
C GLU A 8 -24.12 -30.96 -20.31
N LEU A 9 -23.65 -31.19 -19.07
CA LEU A 9 -24.54 -31.25 -17.89
C LEU A 9 -24.15 -30.29 -16.75
N GLY A 10 -23.61 -29.12 -17.08
CA GLY A 10 -23.21 -28.07 -16.13
C GLY A 10 -24.02 -26.77 -16.20
N VAL A 11 -25.17 -26.73 -16.90
CA VAL A 11 -25.92 -25.47 -17.17
C VAL A 11 -27.12 -25.26 -16.21
N VAL A 12 -27.33 -26.13 -15.22
CA VAL A 12 -28.38 -25.91 -14.22
C VAL A 12 -27.74 -25.49 -12.88
N ALA A 13 -28.07 -24.25 -12.48
CA ALA A 13 -27.78 -23.58 -11.19
C ALA A 13 -26.49 -22.72 -11.06
N ALA A 14 -26.06 -22.00 -12.10
CA ALA A 14 -25.12 -20.88 -11.92
C ALA A 14 -25.80 -19.58 -11.40
N GLY A 15 -27.11 -19.40 -11.65
CA GLY A 15 -27.83 -18.15 -11.39
C GLY A 15 -28.17 -17.82 -9.93
N GLU A 16 -27.99 -18.74 -8.97
CA GLU A 16 -28.34 -18.49 -7.55
C GLU A 16 -27.16 -18.10 -6.65
N SER A 17 -25.93 -18.01 -7.17
CA SER A 17 -24.70 -18.02 -6.36
C SER A 17 -23.89 -16.71 -6.36
N SER A 18 -24.41 -15.65 -6.96
CA SER A 18 -23.69 -14.39 -7.20
C SER A 18 -23.88 -13.37 -6.06
N THR A 19 -22.85 -12.60 -5.69
CA THR A 19 -22.93 -11.59 -4.63
C THR A 19 -23.95 -10.52 -5.00
N GLU A 20 -23.95 -10.07 -6.23
CA GLU A 20 -24.89 -9.06 -6.72
C GLU A 20 -26.31 -9.62 -6.87
N ASN A 21 -26.47 -10.93 -7.09
CA ASN A 21 -27.79 -11.57 -7.03
C ASN A 21 -28.39 -11.52 -5.61
N ALA A 22 -27.56 -11.55 -4.56
CA ALA A 22 -28.02 -11.35 -3.19
C ALA A 22 -28.49 -9.90 -2.91
N PHE A 23 -27.98 -8.93 -3.66
CA PHE A 23 -28.31 -7.50 -3.54
C PHE A 23 -29.25 -6.98 -4.65
N LYS A 24 -29.79 -7.85 -5.51
CA LYS A 24 -30.58 -7.46 -6.70
C LYS A 24 -31.78 -6.56 -6.37
N ASP A 25 -32.38 -6.76 -5.20
CA ASP A 25 -33.57 -6.04 -4.73
C ASP A 25 -33.21 -4.79 -3.90
N GLU A 26 -31.92 -4.55 -3.64
CA GLU A 26 -31.46 -3.37 -2.91
C GLU A 26 -31.23 -2.18 -3.85
N TYR A 27 -31.79 -1.03 -3.48
CA TYR A 27 -31.57 0.22 -4.20
C TYR A 27 -30.16 0.77 -3.97
N VAL A 28 -29.39 0.92 -5.04
CA VAL A 28 -28.09 1.62 -5.02
C VAL A 28 -28.32 3.13 -5.15
N PRO A 29 -28.01 3.94 -4.10
CA PRO A 29 -28.23 5.39 -4.17
C PRO A 29 -27.26 6.07 -5.15
N PRO A 30 -27.67 7.18 -5.79
CA PRO A 30 -26.78 7.97 -6.63
C PRO A 30 -25.63 8.56 -5.81
N TRP A 31 -24.51 8.89 -6.47
CA TRP A 31 -23.25 9.26 -5.81
C TRP A 31 -23.40 10.36 -4.73
N HIS A 32 -24.20 11.40 -4.99
CA HIS A 32 -24.42 12.50 -4.06
C HIS A 32 -25.22 12.11 -2.81
N LYS A 33 -25.94 10.98 -2.83
CA LYS A 33 -26.64 10.40 -1.66
C LYS A 33 -25.81 9.33 -0.96
N GLN A 34 -24.70 8.88 -1.55
CA GLN A 34 -23.75 7.96 -0.90
C GLN A 34 -22.89 8.70 0.15
N ILE A 35 -22.60 9.98 -0.09
CA ILE A 35 -21.91 10.86 0.86
C ILE A 35 -22.95 11.52 1.77
N THR A 36 -23.16 10.95 2.96
CA THR A 36 -24.11 11.47 3.94
C THR A 36 -23.41 12.30 5.03
N LEU A 37 -24.16 13.20 5.69
CA LEU A 37 -23.64 13.97 6.82
C LEU A 37 -23.17 13.05 7.97
N ARG A 38 -23.95 12.00 8.28
CA ARG A 38 -23.61 11.04 9.33
C ARG A 38 -22.33 10.28 8.99
N ALA A 39 -22.14 9.89 7.74
CA ALA A 39 -20.91 9.25 7.28
C ALA A 39 -19.70 10.17 7.44
N MET A 40 -19.82 11.45 7.05
CA MET A 40 -18.74 12.42 7.22
C MET A 40 -18.40 12.66 8.69
N PHE A 41 -19.41 12.77 9.56
CA PHE A 41 -19.20 12.96 10.99
C PHE A 41 -18.54 11.74 11.66
N THR A 42 -19.03 10.53 11.38
CA THR A 42 -18.40 9.29 11.87
C THR A 42 -16.98 9.14 11.33
N GLY A 43 -16.77 9.44 10.04
CA GLY A 43 -15.45 9.43 9.42
C GLY A 43 -14.48 10.42 10.06
N PHE A 44 -14.93 11.62 10.43
CA PHE A 44 -14.13 12.61 11.14
C PHE A 44 -13.67 12.11 12.52
N ILE A 45 -14.59 11.58 13.34
CA ILE A 45 -14.26 11.05 14.67
C ILE A 45 -13.24 9.92 14.56
N LEU A 46 -13.50 8.94 13.69
CA LEU A 46 -12.61 7.81 13.48
C LEU A 46 -11.24 8.26 12.94
N SER A 47 -11.22 9.26 12.07
CA SER A 47 -9.96 9.82 11.56
C SER A 47 -9.07 10.40 12.66
N VAL A 48 -9.64 11.09 13.64
CA VAL A 48 -8.88 11.58 14.80
C VAL A 48 -8.24 10.40 15.55
N VAL A 49 -9.03 9.37 15.88
CA VAL A 49 -8.55 8.18 16.59
C VAL A 49 -7.43 7.47 15.82
N PHE A 50 -7.63 7.24 14.53
CA PHE A 50 -6.67 6.53 13.69
C PHE A 50 -5.39 7.34 13.48
N ASN A 51 -5.47 8.67 13.41
CA ASN A 51 -4.29 9.53 13.34
C ASN A 51 -3.43 9.41 14.61
N PHE A 52 -4.03 9.32 15.81
CA PHE A 52 -3.26 9.08 17.04
C PHE A 52 -2.54 7.73 17.02
N ILE A 53 -3.24 6.67 16.60
CA ILE A 53 -2.67 5.32 16.48
C ILE A 53 -1.49 5.34 15.50
N VAL A 54 -1.71 5.84 14.28
CA VAL A 54 -0.71 5.88 13.22
C VAL A 54 0.49 6.74 13.61
N CYS A 55 0.26 7.95 14.13
CA CYS A 55 1.34 8.84 14.54
C CYS A 55 2.21 8.18 15.61
N LYS A 56 1.59 7.48 16.59
CA LYS A 56 2.35 6.75 17.60
C LYS A 56 3.18 5.64 16.98
N LEU A 57 2.56 4.75 16.21
CA LEU A 57 3.24 3.62 15.57
C LEU A 57 4.42 4.10 14.72
N ASN A 58 4.25 5.21 14.00
CA ASN A 58 5.30 5.83 13.22
C ASN A 58 6.49 6.30 14.06
N LEU A 59 6.22 6.92 15.22
CA LEU A 59 7.26 7.41 16.13
C LEU A 59 7.96 6.30 16.93
N THR A 60 7.35 5.13 17.08
CA THR A 60 7.92 4.01 17.85
C THR A 60 8.58 2.95 16.96
N THR A 61 7.81 2.34 16.06
CA THR A 61 8.24 1.19 15.25
C THR A 61 8.47 1.56 13.79
N GLY A 62 7.76 2.60 13.31
CA GLY A 62 7.75 3.04 11.93
C GLY A 62 7.21 2.00 10.93
N VAL A 63 6.47 1.01 11.44
CA VAL A 63 5.71 0.03 10.65
C VAL A 63 4.25 0.14 11.04
N ILE A 64 3.37 0.27 10.05
CA ILE A 64 1.92 0.35 10.25
C ILE A 64 1.28 -0.83 9.52
N SER A 65 0.35 -1.50 10.20
CA SER A 65 -0.55 -2.46 9.57
C SER A 65 -1.61 -1.76 8.71
N SER A 66 -2.22 -2.48 7.78
CA SER A 66 -3.36 -1.98 7.01
C SER A 66 -4.54 -1.72 7.95
N LEU A 67 -5.03 -0.48 7.98
CA LEU A 67 -6.14 -0.05 8.84
C LEU A 67 -7.49 -0.02 8.11
N ASN A 68 -7.52 -0.44 6.84
CA ASN A 68 -8.70 -0.32 5.97
C ASN A 68 -9.90 -1.10 6.49
N VAL A 69 -9.66 -2.34 6.90
CA VAL A 69 -10.68 -3.21 7.46
C VAL A 69 -11.24 -2.63 8.76
N ALA A 70 -10.35 -2.20 9.65
CA ALA A 70 -10.73 -1.63 10.93
C ALA A 70 -11.62 -0.39 10.75
N ALA A 71 -11.28 0.46 9.78
CA ALA A 71 -12.08 1.62 9.42
C ALA A 71 -13.49 1.23 8.94
N GLY A 72 -13.63 0.19 8.09
CA GLY A 72 -14.92 -0.31 7.61
C GLY A 72 -15.79 -0.94 8.71
N LEU A 73 -15.19 -1.70 9.64
CA LEU A 73 -15.92 -2.29 10.78
C LEU A 73 -16.36 -1.22 11.80
N LEU A 74 -15.45 -0.33 12.20
CA LEU A 74 -15.78 0.72 13.17
C LEU A 74 -16.72 1.76 12.56
N GLY A 75 -16.64 2.03 11.26
CA GLY A 75 -17.61 2.83 10.52
C GLY A 75 -19.01 2.23 10.60
N PHE A 76 -19.14 0.91 10.34
CA PHE A 76 -20.40 0.19 10.48
C PHE A 76 -20.97 0.28 11.90
N ALA A 77 -20.16 -0.02 12.91
CA ALA A 77 -20.55 0.04 14.31
C ALA A 77 -20.96 1.45 14.74
N GLY A 78 -20.22 2.48 14.29
CA GLY A 78 -20.50 3.88 14.56
C GLY A 78 -21.86 4.32 14.01
N ILE A 79 -22.17 4.02 12.74
CA ILE A 79 -23.46 4.39 12.14
C ILE A 79 -24.62 3.58 12.71
N LYS A 80 -24.43 2.29 13.01
CA LYS A 80 -25.44 1.48 13.72
C LYS A 80 -25.78 2.09 15.07
N SER A 81 -24.77 2.49 15.84
CA SER A 81 -24.94 3.14 17.14
C SER A 81 -25.67 4.47 16.97
N TRP A 82 -25.21 5.31 16.03
CA TRP A 82 -25.87 6.57 15.68
C TRP A 82 -27.34 6.38 15.33
N THR A 83 -27.66 5.41 14.48
CA THR A 83 -29.04 5.13 14.03
C THR A 83 -29.91 4.66 15.20
N ALA A 84 -29.39 3.82 16.09
CA ALA A 84 -30.10 3.39 17.29
C ALA A 84 -30.37 4.57 18.25
N LEU A 85 -29.43 5.51 18.36
CA LEU A 85 -29.59 6.74 19.13
C LEU A 85 -30.63 7.68 18.49
N THR A 86 -30.55 7.96 17.18
CA THR A 86 -31.48 8.89 16.51
C THR A 86 -32.89 8.33 16.37
N GLN A 87 -33.06 7.01 16.27
CA GLN A 87 -34.38 6.36 16.31
C GLN A 87 -35.11 6.63 17.63
N LYS A 88 -34.39 6.73 18.77
CA LYS A 88 -34.99 7.11 20.06
C LYS A 88 -35.50 8.56 20.07
N PHE A 89 -34.92 9.43 19.25
CA PHE A 89 -35.32 10.85 19.13
C PHE A 89 -36.28 11.11 17.96
N GLY A 90 -36.81 10.07 17.30
CA GLY A 90 -37.78 10.21 16.20
C GLY A 90 -37.23 10.81 14.91
N MET A 91 -35.90 10.95 14.76
CA MET A 91 -35.27 11.55 13.59
C MET A 91 -34.52 10.51 12.73
N LEU A 92 -34.68 10.66 11.41
CA LEU A 92 -34.09 9.91 10.28
C LEU A 92 -34.57 8.45 10.06
N LYS A 93 -35.18 8.23 8.88
CA LYS A 93 -35.53 6.90 8.30
C LYS A 93 -34.59 6.45 7.16
N GLN A 94 -33.45 7.12 6.94
CA GLN A 94 -32.58 6.75 5.81
C GLN A 94 -31.83 5.42 6.09
N PRO A 95 -31.98 4.41 5.22
CA PRO A 95 -31.31 3.13 5.39
C PRO A 95 -29.78 3.29 5.30
N PHE A 96 -29.05 2.53 6.10
CA PHE A 96 -27.59 2.50 6.05
C PHE A 96 -27.14 1.50 4.98
N THR A 97 -26.44 1.99 3.97
CA THR A 97 -26.08 1.21 2.77
C THR A 97 -24.61 0.81 2.78
N ARG A 98 -24.24 -0.22 2.01
CA ARG A 98 -22.84 -0.64 1.85
C ARG A 98 -21.98 0.46 1.22
N GLN A 99 -22.55 1.29 0.36
CA GLN A 99 -21.85 2.41 -0.26
C GLN A 99 -21.51 3.51 0.75
N GLU A 100 -22.44 3.80 1.66
CA GLU A 100 -22.19 4.74 2.75
C GLU A 100 -21.10 4.25 3.70
N ASN A 101 -21.07 2.94 4.02
CA ASN A 101 -19.99 2.37 4.83
C ASN A 101 -18.63 2.45 4.11
N THR A 102 -18.62 2.17 2.81
CA THR A 102 -17.41 2.31 1.98
C THR A 102 -16.90 3.75 1.99
N VAL A 103 -17.79 4.75 1.89
CA VAL A 103 -17.44 6.18 2.00
C VAL A 103 -16.77 6.51 3.34
N ILE A 104 -17.26 5.96 4.47
CA ILE A 104 -16.63 6.18 5.79
C ILE A 104 -15.22 5.59 5.80
N GLN A 105 -15.08 4.34 5.35
CA GLN A 105 -13.79 3.67 5.28
C GLN A 105 -12.78 4.47 4.44
N THR A 106 -13.17 4.92 3.25
CA THR A 106 -12.33 5.73 2.37
C THR A 106 -11.88 7.02 3.06
N CYS A 107 -12.78 7.77 3.70
CA CYS A 107 -12.42 8.99 4.43
C CYS A 107 -11.39 8.74 5.55
N VAL A 108 -11.61 7.69 6.35
CA VAL A 108 -10.72 7.36 7.48
C VAL A 108 -9.35 6.91 6.97
N VAL A 109 -9.32 6.02 5.98
CA VAL A 109 -8.07 5.50 5.40
C VAL A 109 -7.27 6.61 4.74
N ALA A 110 -7.91 7.49 3.96
CA ALA A 110 -7.26 8.65 3.36
C ALA A 110 -6.63 9.55 4.42
N SER A 111 -7.35 9.83 5.51
CA SER A 111 -6.85 10.67 6.61
C SER A 111 -5.68 10.02 7.34
N SER A 112 -5.78 8.73 7.68
CA SER A 112 -4.69 7.99 8.32
C SER A 112 -3.48 7.77 7.40
N GLY A 113 -3.70 7.68 6.09
CA GLY A 113 -2.64 7.61 5.08
C GLY A 113 -1.78 8.87 5.05
N ILE A 114 -2.38 10.04 5.28
CA ILE A 114 -1.60 11.28 5.48
C ILE A 114 -0.76 11.21 6.76
N ALA A 115 -1.27 10.62 7.84
CA ALA A 115 -0.47 10.42 9.04
C ALA A 115 0.78 9.56 8.80
N PHE A 116 0.72 8.61 7.86
CA PHE A 116 1.87 7.83 7.39
C PHE A 116 2.80 8.62 6.45
N SER A 117 2.25 9.20 5.39
CA SER A 117 3.03 9.84 4.31
C SER A 117 3.50 11.27 4.63
N SER A 118 2.98 11.88 5.70
CA SER A 118 3.36 13.24 6.14
C SER A 118 4.81 13.38 6.59
N GLY A 119 5.52 12.28 6.88
CA GLY A 119 6.93 12.32 7.27
C GLY A 119 7.21 12.87 8.65
N THR A 120 6.18 13.04 9.48
CA THR A 120 6.29 13.54 10.87
C THR A 120 7.16 12.66 11.78
N ALA A 121 7.40 11.41 11.42
CA ALA A 121 8.36 10.51 12.09
C ALA A 121 9.57 10.11 11.22
N SER A 122 9.69 10.68 10.01
CA SER A 122 10.73 10.35 9.05
C SER A 122 11.35 11.62 8.44
N TYR A 123 11.03 11.95 7.18
CA TYR A 123 11.73 13.01 6.45
C TYR A 123 11.51 14.41 7.06
N MET A 124 10.33 14.73 7.61
CA MET A 124 10.11 16.03 8.24
C MET A 124 10.82 16.13 9.59
N LEU A 125 10.73 15.08 10.43
CA LEU A 125 11.47 15.07 11.69
C LEU A 125 12.98 15.12 11.48
N GLY A 126 13.48 14.49 10.40
CA GLY A 126 14.87 14.56 9.96
C GLY A 126 15.36 15.95 9.54
N MET A 127 14.46 16.92 9.33
CA MET A 127 14.82 18.33 9.11
C MET A 127 15.13 19.06 10.42
N SER A 128 14.70 18.55 11.56
CA SER A 128 14.81 19.26 12.84
C SER A 128 16.27 19.43 13.30
N PRO A 129 16.62 20.54 13.98
CA PRO A 129 17.97 20.73 14.51
C PRO A 129 18.40 19.66 15.51
N TYR A 130 17.45 19.09 16.26
CA TYR A 130 17.73 18.03 17.22
C TYR A 130 18.22 16.75 16.52
N ILE A 131 17.48 16.25 15.52
CA ILE A 131 17.94 15.09 14.73
C ILE A 131 19.24 15.43 13.98
N ALA A 132 19.40 16.66 13.53
CA ALA A 132 20.65 17.10 12.93
C ALA A 132 21.84 16.97 13.87
N SER A 133 21.71 17.39 15.13
CA SER A 133 22.78 17.29 16.12
C SER A 133 23.25 15.86 16.40
N GLN A 134 22.45 14.85 16.06
CA GLN A 134 22.80 13.44 16.19
C GLN A 134 23.55 12.88 14.96
N ALA A 135 23.60 13.62 13.84
CA ALA A 135 24.30 13.21 12.65
C ALA A 135 25.74 13.75 12.63
N ASP A 136 26.69 12.95 12.12
CA ASP A 136 28.12 13.27 12.13
C ASP A 136 28.50 14.47 11.22
N ALA A 137 27.66 14.82 10.24
CA ALA A 137 27.97 15.84 9.23
C ALA A 137 26.73 16.59 8.70
N GLY A 138 26.97 17.71 8.00
CA GLY A 138 25.94 18.47 7.27
C GLY A 138 24.95 19.25 8.13
N ASN A 139 25.34 19.63 9.34
CA ASN A 139 24.52 20.37 10.32
C ASN A 139 24.55 21.89 10.16
N LEU A 140 24.76 22.37 8.92
CA LEU A 140 24.70 23.79 8.60
C LEU A 140 23.29 24.33 8.89
N PRO A 141 23.12 25.60 9.33
CA PRO A 141 21.80 26.18 9.57
C PRO A 141 20.86 26.07 8.36
N ILE A 142 21.39 26.22 7.14
CA ILE A 142 20.63 26.06 5.88
C ILE A 142 20.11 24.62 5.63
N ASN A 143 20.71 23.63 6.29
CA ASN A 143 20.36 22.20 6.21
C ASN A 143 19.51 21.72 7.40
N THR A 144 18.94 22.65 8.17
CA THR A 144 18.00 22.37 9.26
C THR A 144 16.80 23.31 9.20
N LYS A 145 15.64 22.85 9.67
CA LYS A 145 14.41 23.64 9.72
C LYS A 145 13.62 23.28 10.96
N ASN A 146 13.23 24.28 11.76
CA ASN A 146 12.37 24.07 12.91
C ASN A 146 10.97 23.61 12.48
N LEU A 147 10.45 22.61 13.17
CA LEU A 147 9.10 22.11 12.96
C LEU A 147 8.09 23.14 13.46
N ALA A 148 7.12 23.49 12.62
CA ALA A 148 6.05 24.39 13.00
C ALA A 148 4.79 24.07 12.18
N ILE A 149 3.64 24.03 12.87
CA ILE A 149 2.34 23.75 12.24
C ILE A 149 2.08 24.71 11.07
N THR A 150 2.52 25.97 11.20
CA THR A 150 2.31 27.05 10.22
C THR A 150 2.80 26.74 8.82
N TRP A 151 3.89 25.97 8.68
CA TRP A 151 4.38 25.54 7.36
C TRP A 151 4.05 24.08 7.05
N MET A 152 3.93 23.21 8.07
CA MET A 152 3.60 21.80 7.88
C MET A 152 2.21 21.62 7.25
N LEU A 153 1.23 22.36 7.74
CA LEU A 153 -0.15 22.29 7.25
C LEU A 153 -0.27 22.72 5.77
N PRO A 154 0.19 23.92 5.35
CA PRO A 154 0.11 24.31 3.94
C PRO A 154 0.97 23.42 3.04
N TYR A 155 2.11 22.92 3.53
CA TYR A 155 2.92 21.96 2.77
C TYR A 155 2.14 20.67 2.46
N LEU A 156 1.56 20.02 3.49
CA LEU A 156 0.78 18.80 3.30
C LEU A 156 -0.45 19.02 2.41
N LEU A 157 -1.16 20.15 2.58
CA LEU A 157 -2.30 20.50 1.74
C LEU A 157 -1.94 20.64 0.26
N VAL A 158 -0.73 21.07 -0.05
CA VAL A 158 -0.33 21.32 -1.44
C VAL A 158 0.18 20.04 -2.12
N VAL A 159 0.87 19.17 -1.39
CA VAL A 159 1.47 17.95 -1.99
C VAL A 159 0.53 16.74 -1.99
N SER A 160 -0.40 16.63 -1.04
CA SER A 160 -1.18 15.41 -0.82
C SER A 160 -2.30 15.17 -1.83
N PHE A 161 -2.78 16.20 -2.51
CA PHE A 161 -3.92 16.06 -3.43
C PHE A 161 -3.52 15.63 -4.84
N ALA A 162 -2.28 15.89 -5.25
CA ALA A 162 -1.84 15.66 -6.62
C ALA A 162 -1.88 14.16 -7.01
N GLY A 163 -1.62 13.26 -6.06
CA GLY A 163 -1.73 11.81 -6.29
C GLY A 163 -3.12 11.40 -6.74
N LEU A 164 -4.15 11.98 -6.12
CA LEU A 164 -5.55 11.70 -6.42
C LEU A 164 -5.88 11.99 -7.88
N PHE A 165 -5.49 13.16 -8.38
CA PHE A 165 -5.75 13.54 -9.77
C PHE A 165 -4.88 12.78 -10.78
N SER A 166 -3.65 12.40 -10.41
CA SER A 166 -2.71 11.70 -11.30
C SER A 166 -3.19 10.31 -11.72
N ILE A 167 -3.89 9.59 -10.82
CA ILE A 167 -4.21 8.17 -11.03
C ILE A 167 -5.65 7.93 -11.49
N VAL A 168 -6.56 8.90 -11.34
CA VAL A 168 -7.99 8.76 -11.68
C VAL A 168 -8.22 8.28 -13.12
N ALA A 169 -7.46 8.80 -14.08
CA ALA A 169 -7.57 8.40 -15.49
C ALA A 169 -7.16 6.93 -15.72
N LEU A 170 -6.36 6.36 -14.82
CA LEU A 170 -5.79 5.02 -14.90
C LEU A 170 -6.64 3.97 -14.17
N ARG A 171 -7.73 4.37 -13.51
CA ARG A 171 -8.60 3.46 -12.73
C ARG A 171 -9.18 2.31 -13.55
N LYS A 172 -9.65 2.58 -14.77
CA LYS A 172 -10.22 1.54 -15.67
C LYS A 172 -9.15 0.51 -16.05
N MET A 173 -7.94 1.01 -16.28
CA MET A 173 -6.80 0.19 -16.63
C MET A 173 -6.42 -0.75 -15.49
N MET A 174 -6.26 -0.24 -14.27
CA MET A 174 -5.83 -1.04 -13.12
C MET A 174 -6.91 -1.99 -12.60
N ILE A 175 -8.15 -1.51 -12.47
CA ILE A 175 -9.23 -2.28 -11.85
C ILE A 175 -9.91 -3.24 -12.83
N MET A 176 -10.18 -2.82 -14.07
CA MET A 176 -10.94 -3.65 -15.03
C MET A 176 -10.05 -4.38 -16.03
N LYS A 177 -9.04 -3.72 -16.61
CA LYS A 177 -8.20 -4.36 -17.64
C LYS A 177 -7.13 -5.28 -17.04
N TYR A 178 -6.39 -4.78 -16.05
CA TYR A 178 -5.38 -5.58 -15.34
C TYR A 178 -5.97 -6.46 -14.23
N LYS A 179 -7.23 -6.22 -13.85
CA LYS A 179 -7.93 -6.93 -12.77
C LYS A 179 -7.07 -7.05 -11.51
N LEU A 180 -6.33 -5.99 -11.15
CA LEU A 180 -5.45 -6.00 -9.98
C LEU A 180 -6.25 -6.30 -8.72
N THR A 181 -5.66 -7.10 -7.83
CA THR A 181 -6.36 -7.63 -6.66
C THR A 181 -6.56 -6.55 -5.60
N TYR A 182 -5.55 -5.73 -5.31
CA TYR A 182 -5.52 -4.86 -4.12
C TYR A 182 -6.05 -5.60 -2.88
N PRO A 183 -5.29 -6.58 -2.35
CA PRO A 183 -5.77 -7.52 -1.34
C PRO A 183 -6.49 -6.89 -0.14
N SER A 184 -5.95 -5.81 0.46
CA SER A 184 -6.62 -5.07 1.55
C SER A 184 -7.94 -4.45 1.12
N GLY A 185 -8.00 -3.84 -0.07
CA GLY A 185 -9.24 -3.27 -0.61
C GLY A 185 -10.29 -4.34 -0.91
N THR A 186 -9.87 -5.46 -1.48
CA THR A 186 -10.74 -6.62 -1.71
C THR A 186 -11.27 -7.20 -0.39
N ALA A 187 -10.40 -7.43 0.60
CA ALA A 187 -10.82 -7.93 1.91
C ALA A 187 -11.81 -7.00 2.60
N THR A 188 -11.57 -5.69 2.51
CA THR A 188 -12.47 -4.65 3.04
C THR A 188 -13.83 -4.70 2.35
N ALA A 189 -13.87 -4.84 1.02
CA ALA A 189 -15.14 -4.95 0.29
C ALA A 189 -15.95 -6.18 0.68
N TYR A 190 -15.29 -7.35 0.80
CA TYR A 190 -15.95 -8.56 1.27
C TYR A 190 -16.54 -8.37 2.67
N LEU A 191 -15.78 -7.76 3.59
CA LEU A 191 -16.28 -7.47 4.93
C LEU A 191 -17.50 -6.54 4.92
N ILE A 192 -17.43 -5.44 4.14
CA ILE A 192 -18.54 -4.48 4.04
C ILE A 192 -19.78 -5.17 3.44
N ASN A 193 -19.64 -5.91 2.35
CA ASN A 193 -20.75 -6.66 1.75
C ASN A 193 -21.36 -7.65 2.75
N CYS A 194 -20.53 -8.33 3.56
CA CYS A 194 -21.00 -9.24 4.60
C CYS A 194 -21.84 -8.56 5.70
N PHE A 195 -21.50 -7.33 6.12
CA PHE A 195 -22.31 -6.61 7.12
C PHE A 195 -23.69 -6.20 6.60
N HIS A 196 -23.83 -6.06 5.30
CA HIS A 196 -25.05 -5.58 4.65
C HIS A 196 -25.84 -6.71 3.95
N THR A 197 -25.39 -7.97 4.01
CA THR A 197 -26.09 -9.10 3.37
C THR A 197 -27.58 -9.19 3.79
N PRO A 198 -28.52 -9.18 2.83
CA PRO A 198 -29.96 -9.25 3.12
C PRO A 198 -30.39 -10.57 3.78
N LYS A 199 -31.47 -10.51 4.58
CA LYS A 199 -32.07 -11.68 5.24
C LYS A 199 -32.78 -12.58 4.23
N GLY A 200 -32.03 -13.42 3.50
CA GLY A 200 -32.59 -14.36 2.52
C GLY A 200 -31.57 -15.14 1.71
N ALA A 201 -30.36 -14.60 1.52
CA ALA A 201 -29.32 -15.23 0.71
C ALA A 201 -28.58 -16.34 1.50
N GLU A 202 -28.93 -17.62 1.28
CA GLU A 202 -28.38 -18.75 2.04
C GLU A 202 -26.87 -18.94 1.83
N LEU A 203 -26.39 -18.81 0.59
CA LEU A 203 -24.95 -18.91 0.28
C LEU A 203 -24.17 -17.75 0.90
N ALA A 204 -24.67 -16.53 0.78
CA ALA A 204 -24.05 -15.35 1.38
C ALA A 204 -23.98 -15.49 2.91
N LYS A 205 -25.01 -16.04 3.57
CA LYS A 205 -24.96 -16.37 5.00
C LYS A 205 -23.86 -17.37 5.35
N LYS A 206 -23.64 -18.39 4.51
CA LYS A 206 -22.54 -19.37 4.70
C LYS A 206 -21.18 -18.70 4.51
N GLN A 207 -21.03 -17.82 3.51
CA GLN A 207 -19.79 -17.05 3.28
C GLN A 207 -19.49 -16.11 4.45
N VAL A 208 -20.50 -15.39 4.94
CA VAL A 208 -20.42 -14.55 6.15
C VAL A 208 -19.97 -15.40 7.34
N GLY A 209 -20.58 -16.57 7.55
CA GLY A 209 -20.19 -17.49 8.61
C GLY A 209 -18.73 -17.96 8.50
N SER A 210 -18.25 -18.23 7.29
CA SER A 210 -16.84 -18.58 7.04
C SER A 210 -15.88 -17.43 7.32
N LEU A 211 -16.25 -16.21 6.91
CA LEU A 211 -15.48 -14.99 7.18
C LEU A 211 -15.36 -14.74 8.68
N PHE A 212 -16.47 -14.77 9.44
CA PHE A 212 -16.42 -14.50 10.88
C PHE A 212 -15.67 -15.59 11.67
N LYS A 213 -15.70 -16.85 11.21
CA LYS A 213 -14.91 -17.93 11.81
C LYS A 213 -13.41 -17.70 11.64
N SER A 214 -12.98 -17.42 10.41
CA SER A 214 -11.56 -17.14 10.11
C SER A 214 -11.09 -15.84 10.76
N PHE A 215 -11.95 -14.81 10.79
CA PHE A 215 -11.74 -13.58 11.54
C PHE A 215 -11.55 -13.82 13.03
N GLY A 216 -12.43 -14.59 13.67
CA GLY A 216 -12.33 -14.90 15.11
C GLY A 216 -11.06 -15.67 15.44
N PHE A 217 -10.71 -16.68 14.61
CA PHE A 217 -9.44 -17.39 14.70
C PHE A 217 -8.25 -16.42 14.62
N SER A 218 -8.23 -15.57 13.59
CA SER A 218 -7.11 -14.67 13.35
C SER A 218 -6.97 -13.58 14.43
N PHE A 219 -8.09 -13.05 14.95
CA PHE A 219 -8.08 -12.07 16.03
C PHE A 219 -7.53 -12.68 17.33
N ILE A 220 -7.98 -13.88 17.68
CA ILE A 220 -7.48 -14.62 18.85
C ILE A 220 -6.00 -14.98 18.65
N PHE A 221 -5.63 -15.40 17.44
CA PHE A 221 -4.25 -15.75 17.14
C PHE A 221 -3.32 -14.55 17.24
N GLY A 222 -3.72 -13.38 16.74
CA GLY A 222 -2.99 -12.12 16.96
C GLY A 222 -2.83 -11.79 18.44
N ALA A 223 -3.85 -12.05 19.26
CA ALA A 223 -3.78 -11.88 20.70
C ALA A 223 -2.77 -12.83 21.37
N VAL A 224 -2.77 -14.09 20.95
CA VAL A 224 -1.77 -15.07 21.39
C VAL A 224 -0.37 -14.63 20.97
N GLN A 225 -0.17 -14.18 19.73
CA GLN A 225 1.13 -13.69 19.26
C GLN A 225 1.62 -12.52 20.11
N TRP A 226 0.74 -11.55 20.41
CA TRP A 226 1.06 -10.42 21.26
C TRP A 226 1.49 -10.86 22.66
N ILE A 227 0.81 -11.84 23.28
CA ILE A 227 1.11 -12.35 24.63
C ILE A 227 2.57 -12.85 24.77
N PHE A 228 3.18 -13.33 23.68
CA PHE A 228 4.54 -13.87 23.65
C PHE A 228 5.62 -12.90 23.11
N ALA A 229 5.23 -11.67 22.76
CA ALA A 229 6.08 -10.67 22.12
C ALA A 229 6.50 -9.54 23.09
N ARG A 230 7.04 -9.87 24.26
CA ARG A 230 7.37 -8.89 25.33
C ARG A 230 8.47 -7.89 24.97
N ASP A 231 9.55 -8.35 24.36
CA ASP A 231 10.73 -7.53 24.06
C ASP A 231 11.13 -7.70 22.57
N GLU A 232 12.03 -6.85 22.09
CA GLU A 232 12.55 -6.95 20.72
C GLU A 232 13.24 -8.30 20.47
N GLY A 233 12.89 -8.93 19.36
CA GLY A 233 13.37 -10.28 19.05
C GLY A 233 12.72 -11.37 19.89
N CYS A 234 11.58 -11.10 20.53
CA CYS A 234 10.70 -12.11 21.12
C CYS A 234 9.41 -12.29 20.30
N GLY A 235 8.83 -13.48 20.35
CA GLY A 235 7.54 -13.81 19.76
C GLY A 235 7.62 -14.93 18.73
N PHE A 236 6.50 -15.18 18.05
CA PHE A 236 6.42 -16.21 17.01
C PHE A 236 7.33 -15.91 15.81
N ALA A 237 7.54 -14.63 15.51
CA ALA A 237 8.48 -14.16 14.49
C ALA A 237 9.93 -14.60 14.76
N SER A 238 10.29 -14.84 16.03
CA SER A 238 11.64 -15.24 16.44
C SER A 238 11.89 -16.75 16.36
N LEU A 239 10.89 -17.53 15.94
CA LEU A 239 11.03 -18.96 15.82
C LEU A 239 11.94 -19.32 14.64
N HIS A 240 12.98 -20.10 14.91
CA HIS A 240 13.88 -20.65 13.90
C HIS A 240 13.20 -21.77 13.09
N THR A 241 12.08 -21.51 12.42
CA THR A 241 11.23 -22.51 11.75
C THR A 241 11.99 -23.41 10.77
N PHE A 242 12.99 -22.84 10.08
CA PHE A 242 13.84 -23.53 9.12
C PHE A 242 15.31 -23.65 9.59
N GLY A 243 15.55 -23.52 10.89
CA GLY A 243 16.88 -23.52 11.50
C GLY A 243 17.51 -22.13 11.65
N SER A 244 18.55 -22.05 12.50
CA SER A 244 19.21 -20.78 12.87
C SER A 244 19.89 -20.07 11.70
N GLN A 245 20.45 -20.83 10.75
CA GLN A 245 21.09 -20.26 9.56
C GLN A 245 20.08 -19.58 8.63
N ALA A 246 18.88 -20.15 8.47
CA ALA A 246 17.82 -19.55 7.65
C ALA A 246 17.24 -18.30 8.33
N TYR A 247 17.06 -18.36 9.65
CA TYR A 247 16.62 -17.20 10.43
C TYR A 247 17.59 -16.02 10.34
N ALA A 248 18.91 -16.26 10.43
CA ALA A 248 19.93 -15.23 10.24
C ALA A 248 19.86 -14.56 8.85
N LYS A 249 19.35 -15.28 7.84
CA LYS A 249 19.09 -14.79 6.49
C LYS A 249 17.68 -14.22 6.31
N ARG A 250 16.91 -13.97 7.37
CA ARG A 250 15.50 -13.52 7.32
C ARG A 250 14.57 -14.45 6.54
N LEU A 251 14.88 -15.75 6.52
CA LEU A 251 14.05 -16.81 5.95
C LEU A 251 13.44 -17.61 7.11
N TYR A 252 12.30 -17.14 7.61
CA TYR A 252 11.55 -17.76 8.69
C TYR A 252 10.04 -17.55 8.46
N PHE A 253 9.21 -18.30 9.15
CA PHE A 253 7.76 -18.13 9.09
C PHE A 253 7.34 -17.14 10.17
N ASP A 254 6.70 -16.03 9.78
CA ASP A 254 6.31 -14.95 10.70
C ASP A 254 4.96 -15.24 11.39
N PHE A 255 4.26 -16.27 10.91
CA PHE A 255 2.93 -16.66 11.37
C PHE A 255 1.91 -15.53 11.21
N SER A 256 2.09 -14.57 10.30
CA SER A 256 1.11 -13.50 10.12
C SER A 256 -0.13 -14.03 9.40
N SER A 257 -1.27 -13.98 10.09
CA SER A 257 -2.55 -14.33 9.46
C SER A 257 -2.91 -13.36 8.34
N THR A 258 -2.49 -12.09 8.44
CA THR A 258 -2.62 -11.13 7.33
C THR A 258 -1.87 -11.61 6.08
N TYR A 259 -0.58 -11.95 6.18
CA TYR A 259 0.17 -12.38 4.99
C TYR A 259 -0.35 -13.70 4.42
N VAL A 260 -0.78 -14.63 5.26
CA VAL A 260 -1.45 -15.87 4.80
C VAL A 260 -2.74 -15.54 4.04
N GLY A 261 -3.58 -14.64 4.57
CA GLY A 261 -4.81 -14.21 3.90
C GLY A 261 -4.54 -13.46 2.59
N VAL A 262 -3.57 -12.56 2.55
CA VAL A 262 -3.13 -11.89 1.31
C VAL A 262 -2.63 -12.92 0.29
N GLY A 263 -1.86 -13.91 0.74
CA GLY A 263 -1.39 -15.03 -0.08
C GLY A 263 -2.49 -15.91 -0.68
N MET A 264 -3.65 -16.00 -0.01
CA MET A 264 -4.85 -16.67 -0.54
C MET A 264 -5.56 -15.81 -1.60
N LEU A 265 -5.52 -14.48 -1.52
CA LEU A 265 -6.17 -13.60 -2.51
C LEU A 265 -5.29 -13.35 -3.74
N CYS A 266 -3.97 -13.26 -3.56
CA CYS A 266 -3.04 -12.98 -4.63
C CYS A 266 -2.93 -14.17 -5.61
N PRO A 267 -2.77 -13.91 -6.92
CA PRO A 267 -2.42 -14.95 -7.87
C PRO A 267 -1.16 -15.70 -7.44
N TYR A 268 -1.13 -17.01 -7.64
CA TYR A 268 0.02 -17.87 -7.29
C TYR A 268 1.35 -17.35 -7.85
N MET A 269 1.32 -16.71 -9.03
CA MET A 269 2.51 -16.12 -9.65
C MET A 269 3.09 -14.96 -8.86
N VAL A 270 2.28 -14.18 -8.16
CA VAL A 270 2.77 -13.11 -7.28
C VAL A 270 3.57 -13.73 -6.12
N ASN A 271 3.00 -14.72 -5.44
CA ASN A 271 3.60 -15.32 -4.26
C ASN A 271 4.87 -16.11 -4.60
N ILE A 272 4.86 -16.86 -5.70
CA ILE A 272 6.06 -17.57 -6.20
C ILE A 272 7.14 -16.56 -6.60
N SER A 273 6.77 -15.43 -7.22
CA SER A 273 7.75 -14.37 -7.55
C SER A 273 8.36 -13.75 -6.30
N LEU A 274 7.55 -13.51 -5.26
CA LEU A 274 8.04 -13.03 -3.96
C LEU A 274 9.00 -14.05 -3.33
N LEU A 275 8.65 -15.33 -3.31
CA LEU A 275 9.51 -16.38 -2.76
C LEU A 275 10.81 -16.51 -3.55
N THR A 276 10.74 -16.45 -4.88
CA THR A 276 11.92 -16.48 -5.75
C THR A 276 12.82 -15.28 -5.47
N GLY A 277 12.24 -14.08 -5.34
CA GLY A 277 12.98 -12.88 -4.95
C GLY A 277 13.67 -13.05 -3.61
N ALA A 278 12.98 -13.58 -2.60
CA ALA A 278 13.52 -13.83 -1.27
C ALA A 278 14.70 -14.80 -1.29
N ILE A 279 14.59 -15.91 -2.04
CA ILE A 279 15.65 -16.90 -2.18
C ILE A 279 16.87 -16.27 -2.89
N VAL A 280 16.66 -15.62 -4.03
CA VAL A 280 17.74 -14.98 -4.80
C VAL A 280 18.47 -13.94 -3.96
N SER A 281 17.74 -13.08 -3.25
CA SER A 281 18.35 -12.00 -2.48
C SER A 281 18.99 -12.49 -1.18
N TRP A 282 18.23 -13.15 -0.32
CA TRP A 282 18.67 -13.43 1.05
C TRP A 282 19.41 -14.76 1.18
N ALA A 283 19.11 -15.76 0.35
CA ALA A 283 19.83 -17.03 0.41
C ALA A 283 21.21 -16.95 -0.25
N PHE A 284 21.32 -16.18 -1.36
CA PHE A 284 22.50 -16.15 -2.23
C PHE A 284 23.16 -14.78 -2.35
N MET A 285 22.45 -13.76 -2.83
CA MET A 285 23.08 -12.49 -3.24
C MET A 285 23.64 -11.68 -2.07
N TRP A 286 22.87 -11.45 -1.00
CA TRP A 286 23.35 -10.70 0.18
C TRP A 286 24.50 -11.41 0.89
N PRO A 287 24.45 -12.73 1.17
CA PRO A 287 25.61 -13.43 1.71
C PRO A 287 26.86 -13.33 0.83
N MET A 288 26.71 -13.34 -0.50
CA MET A 288 27.85 -13.21 -1.42
C MET A 288 28.47 -11.80 -1.37
N ILE A 289 27.65 -10.75 -1.29
CA ILE A 289 28.13 -9.37 -1.14
C ILE A 289 28.74 -9.16 0.26
N GLU A 290 28.13 -9.75 1.29
CA GLU A 290 28.64 -9.71 2.67
C GLU A 290 29.99 -10.42 2.81
N ALA A 291 30.23 -11.49 2.04
CA ALA A 291 31.54 -12.14 1.96
C ALA A 291 32.64 -11.25 1.35
N LYS A 292 32.28 -10.14 0.69
CA LYS A 292 33.20 -9.12 0.17
C LYS A 292 33.35 -7.91 1.10
N LYS A 293 32.86 -8.00 2.33
CA LYS A 293 33.07 -6.99 3.38
C LYS A 293 34.57 -6.77 3.60
N GLY A 294 34.99 -5.50 3.64
CA GLY A 294 36.39 -5.07 3.71
C GLY A 294 36.99 -4.66 2.36
N ASP A 295 36.48 -5.19 1.24
CA ASP A 295 36.93 -4.81 -0.11
C ASP A 295 35.91 -3.92 -0.83
N TRP A 296 34.65 -4.38 -0.88
CA TRP A 296 33.56 -3.67 -1.57
C TRP A 296 32.96 -2.54 -0.73
N TYR A 297 33.03 -2.66 0.59
CA TYR A 297 32.63 -1.65 1.56
C TYR A 297 33.38 -1.87 2.89
N SER A 298 33.51 -0.81 3.69
CA SER A 298 34.28 -0.85 4.96
C SER A 298 33.74 -1.89 5.94
N ALA A 299 34.65 -2.60 6.61
CA ALA A 299 34.30 -3.61 7.60
C ALA A 299 33.78 -3.03 8.93
N GLN A 300 34.13 -1.76 9.20
CA GLN A 300 33.78 -1.03 10.42
C GLN A 300 32.34 -0.46 10.39
N LEU A 301 31.69 -0.46 9.22
CA LEU A 301 30.33 0.04 9.07
C LEU A 301 29.30 -0.92 9.67
N SER A 302 28.27 -0.33 10.28
CA SER A 302 27.11 -1.07 10.76
C SER A 302 26.32 -1.69 9.58
N ALA A 303 25.63 -2.79 9.85
CA ALA A 303 24.73 -3.42 8.88
C ALA A 303 23.47 -2.59 8.55
N THR A 304 23.32 -1.41 9.17
CA THR A 304 22.26 -0.43 8.90
C THR A 304 22.76 0.76 8.06
N SER A 305 24.09 0.90 7.89
CA SER A 305 24.68 1.99 7.12
C SER A 305 24.44 1.83 5.62
N LEU A 306 24.08 2.93 4.96
CA LEU A 306 23.91 2.99 3.51
C LEU A 306 25.23 2.93 2.74
N HIS A 307 26.35 3.26 3.37
CA HIS A 307 27.69 3.03 2.83
C HIS A 307 28.12 1.55 2.95
N GLY A 308 27.28 0.70 3.53
CA GLY A 308 27.49 -0.74 3.67
C GLY A 308 26.47 -1.56 2.89
N ILE A 309 26.13 -2.73 3.43
CA ILE A 309 25.21 -3.69 2.78
C ILE A 309 23.81 -3.11 2.52
N GLN A 310 23.33 -2.17 3.33
CA GLN A 310 22.00 -1.58 3.12
C GLN A 310 21.91 -0.76 1.85
N GLY A 311 23.02 -0.13 1.42
CA GLY A 311 23.05 0.55 0.13
C GLY A 311 22.62 -0.42 -0.97
N TYR A 312 23.29 -1.56 -1.11
CA TYR A 312 22.95 -2.56 -2.12
C TYR A 312 21.50 -3.02 -2.02
N ARG A 313 21.01 -3.32 -0.80
CA ARG A 313 19.63 -3.77 -0.56
C ARG A 313 18.60 -2.76 -1.06
N VAL A 314 18.78 -1.49 -0.72
CA VAL A 314 17.87 -0.40 -1.08
C VAL A 314 17.94 -0.12 -2.59
N PHE A 315 19.13 0.08 -3.14
CA PHE A 315 19.31 0.55 -4.51
C PHE A 315 18.96 -0.50 -5.55
N ILE A 316 19.36 -1.76 -5.35
CA ILE A 316 19.04 -2.83 -6.29
C ILE A 316 17.54 -3.09 -6.31
N ALA A 317 16.87 -3.13 -5.15
CA ALA A 317 15.43 -3.29 -5.06
C ALA A 317 14.69 -2.16 -5.81
N ILE A 318 15.06 -0.91 -5.54
CA ILE A 318 14.50 0.26 -6.21
C ILE A 318 14.70 0.19 -7.74
N ALA A 319 15.90 -0.18 -8.18
CA ALA A 319 16.23 -0.25 -9.60
C ALA A 319 15.38 -1.31 -10.33
N MET A 320 15.18 -2.48 -9.72
CA MET A 320 14.26 -3.50 -10.27
C MET A 320 12.80 -3.00 -10.33
N MET A 321 12.32 -2.35 -9.27
CA MET A 321 10.95 -1.80 -9.21
C MET A 321 10.71 -0.75 -10.29
N LEU A 322 11.66 0.18 -10.47
CA LEU A 322 11.62 1.18 -11.52
C LEU A 322 11.65 0.55 -12.91
N GLY A 323 12.54 -0.42 -13.15
CA GLY A 323 12.66 -1.08 -14.45
C GLY A 323 11.37 -1.79 -14.86
N ASP A 324 10.74 -2.50 -13.92
CA ASP A 324 9.45 -3.15 -14.13
C ASP A 324 8.32 -2.14 -14.40
N GLY A 325 8.19 -1.15 -13.51
CA GLY A 325 7.12 -0.17 -13.59
C GLY A 325 7.20 0.68 -14.85
N LEU A 326 8.41 1.12 -15.23
CA LEU A 326 8.63 1.89 -16.46
C LEU A 326 8.36 1.07 -17.71
N PHE A 327 8.70 -0.23 -17.72
CA PHE A 327 8.35 -1.11 -18.84
C PHE A 327 6.83 -1.17 -19.02
N HIS A 328 6.08 -1.43 -17.94
CA HIS A 328 4.62 -1.52 -18.00
C HIS A 328 3.98 -0.19 -18.41
N PHE A 329 4.51 0.93 -17.91
CA PHE A 329 4.05 2.26 -18.29
C PHE A 329 4.28 2.54 -19.78
N ALA A 330 5.50 2.31 -20.28
CA ALA A 330 5.85 2.53 -21.68
C ALA A 330 5.09 1.59 -22.62
N TYR A 331 5.02 0.30 -22.30
CA TYR A 331 4.24 -0.68 -23.04
C TYR A 331 2.78 -0.23 -23.17
N MET A 332 2.20 0.27 -22.08
CA MET A 332 0.82 0.74 -22.09
C MET A 332 0.62 2.02 -22.89
N LEU A 333 1.54 2.97 -22.83
CA LEU A 333 1.49 4.15 -23.68
C LEU A 333 1.49 3.74 -25.16
N VAL A 334 2.38 2.82 -25.55
CA VAL A 334 2.46 2.30 -26.92
C VAL A 334 1.16 1.61 -27.34
N VAL A 335 0.62 0.72 -26.51
CA VAL A 335 -0.66 0.02 -26.79
C VAL A 335 -1.81 1.03 -26.93
N THR A 336 -1.86 2.03 -26.05
CA THR A 336 -2.91 3.05 -26.05
C THR A 336 -2.85 3.90 -27.31
N ILE A 337 -1.68 4.44 -27.64
CA ILE A 337 -1.46 5.24 -28.87
C ILE A 337 -1.77 4.41 -30.13
N SER A 338 -1.33 3.15 -30.16
CA SER A 338 -1.59 2.23 -31.28
C SER A 338 -3.08 1.95 -31.43
N SER A 339 -3.82 1.82 -30.32
CA SER A 339 -5.27 1.61 -30.33
C SER A 339 -6.04 2.84 -30.81
N PHE A 340 -5.60 4.05 -30.48
CA PHE A 340 -6.17 5.29 -31.02
C PHE A 340 -5.90 5.46 -32.51
N THR A 341 -4.71 5.04 -32.97
CA THR A 341 -4.34 5.07 -34.39
C THR A 341 -5.14 4.06 -35.21
N LYS A 342 -5.40 2.85 -34.67
CA LYS A 342 -6.24 1.81 -35.29
C LYS A 342 -7.75 2.08 -35.19
N ARG A 343 -8.20 2.89 -34.23
CA ARG A 343 -9.62 3.29 -34.08
C ARG A 343 -10.16 4.11 -35.26
N LYS A 344 -9.33 4.54 -36.21
CA LYS A 344 -9.78 5.11 -37.48
C LYS A 344 -10.17 4.05 -38.53
N SER A 345 -10.02 2.74 -38.27
CA SER A 345 -10.34 1.69 -39.26
C SER A 345 -11.11 0.46 -38.77
N SER A 346 -11.61 0.41 -37.52
CA SER A 346 -12.46 -0.72 -37.11
C SER A 346 -13.20 -0.45 -35.80
N THR A 347 -14.52 -0.27 -35.90
CA THR A 347 -15.46 -0.50 -34.81
C THR A 347 -15.63 -2.01 -34.66
N GLN A 348 -14.82 -2.64 -33.82
CA GLN A 348 -15.13 -3.97 -33.35
C GLN A 348 -14.71 -4.12 -31.89
N GLN A 349 -15.72 -4.44 -31.11
CA GLN A 349 -15.74 -4.60 -29.67
C GLN A 349 -15.25 -6.02 -29.39
N ASP A 350 -14.00 -6.17 -28.97
CA ASP A 350 -13.49 -7.42 -28.42
C ASP A 350 -14.13 -7.63 -27.04
N CYS A 351 -15.32 -8.22 -27.03
CA CYS A 351 -15.84 -8.95 -25.87
C CYS A 351 -15.38 -10.40 -26.02
N SER A 352 -14.31 -10.78 -25.32
CA SER A 352 -13.92 -12.18 -25.18
C SER A 352 -13.39 -12.47 -23.78
N GLU A 353 -14.29 -12.96 -22.93
CA GLU A 353 -14.25 -14.14 -22.07
C GLU A 353 -15.58 -14.07 -21.26
N GLU A 354 -16.15 -15.19 -20.84
CA GLU A 354 -17.44 -15.23 -20.12
C GLU A 354 -17.35 -14.47 -18.78
N ASP A 355 -17.55 -13.16 -18.79
CA ASP A 355 -17.60 -12.34 -17.58
C ASP A 355 -18.77 -12.85 -16.71
N ASP A 356 -18.45 -13.17 -15.44
CA ASP A 356 -19.41 -13.58 -14.40
C ASP A 356 -20.49 -12.48 -14.25
N GLU A 357 -21.73 -12.85 -13.85
CA GLU A 357 -22.85 -11.89 -13.78
C GLU A 357 -22.52 -10.69 -12.86
N ASP A 358 -21.87 -10.95 -11.73
CA ASP A 358 -21.36 -9.92 -10.81
C ASP A 358 -20.41 -8.93 -11.51
N GLU A 359 -19.50 -9.43 -12.36
CA GLU A 359 -18.49 -8.61 -13.02
C GLU A 359 -19.13 -7.63 -14.02
N LYS A 360 -20.17 -8.07 -14.74
CA LYS A 360 -20.93 -7.21 -15.66
C LYS A 360 -21.61 -6.06 -14.92
N ILE A 361 -22.26 -6.35 -13.79
CA ILE A 361 -22.93 -5.33 -12.95
C ILE A 361 -21.89 -4.36 -12.39
N GLN A 362 -20.79 -4.86 -11.81
CA GLN A 362 -19.73 -4.03 -11.26
C GLN A 362 -19.12 -3.11 -12.33
N ASN A 363 -18.86 -3.63 -13.53
CA ASN A 363 -18.38 -2.87 -14.67
C ASN A 363 -19.35 -1.75 -15.08
N GLU A 364 -20.65 -2.02 -15.13
CA GLU A 364 -21.67 -1.02 -15.45
C GLU A 364 -21.64 0.16 -14.47
N TYR A 365 -21.70 -0.12 -13.16
CA TYR A 365 -21.68 0.92 -12.13
C TYR A 365 -20.36 1.70 -12.09
N PHE A 366 -19.23 1.02 -12.26
CA PHE A 366 -17.91 1.66 -12.27
C PHE A 366 -17.69 2.58 -13.49
N LEU A 367 -18.38 2.29 -14.60
CA LEU A 367 -18.35 3.10 -15.81
C LEU A 367 -19.39 4.22 -15.82
N ARG A 368 -20.49 4.14 -15.05
CA ARG A 368 -21.57 5.14 -15.04
C ARG A 368 -21.10 6.51 -14.53
N ASP A 369 -20.44 6.55 -13.38
CA ASP A 369 -20.00 7.80 -12.73
C ASP A 369 -18.52 8.08 -13.01
N GLN A 370 -18.19 8.35 -14.27
CA GLN A 370 -16.83 8.70 -14.66
C GLN A 370 -16.45 10.13 -14.28
N ILE A 371 -15.22 10.26 -13.80
CA ILE A 371 -14.57 11.55 -13.62
C ILE A 371 -13.97 11.91 -14.98
N PRO A 372 -14.32 13.05 -15.57
CA PRO A 372 -13.80 13.43 -16.87
C PRO A 372 -12.27 13.56 -16.86
N ASN A 373 -11.60 13.04 -17.90
CA ASN A 373 -10.14 13.11 -17.98
C ASN A 373 -9.61 14.55 -17.99
N TRP A 374 -10.37 15.49 -18.56
CA TRP A 374 -10.01 16.92 -18.54
C TRP A 374 -10.04 17.49 -17.11
N ALA A 375 -10.97 17.04 -16.27
CA ALA A 375 -11.06 17.48 -14.87
C ALA A 375 -9.92 16.87 -14.05
N ALA A 376 -9.55 15.62 -14.33
CA ALA A 376 -8.38 14.98 -13.73
C ALA A 376 -7.08 15.73 -14.10
N ALA A 377 -6.85 15.97 -15.40
CA ALA A 377 -5.67 16.68 -15.90
C ALA A 377 -5.62 18.13 -15.42
N GLY A 378 -6.75 18.85 -15.45
CA GLY A 378 -6.86 20.22 -14.98
C GLY A 378 -6.64 20.34 -13.48
N GLY A 379 -7.18 19.43 -12.68
CA GLY A 379 -6.94 19.39 -11.24
C GLY A 379 -5.48 19.07 -10.89
N TYR A 380 -4.86 18.13 -11.60
CA TYR A 380 -3.43 17.85 -11.44
C TYR A 380 -2.57 19.07 -11.78
N ALA A 381 -2.81 19.69 -12.94
CA ALA A 381 -2.10 20.89 -13.38
C ALA A 381 -2.29 22.05 -12.40
N GLY A 382 -3.52 22.27 -11.91
CA GLY A 382 -3.81 23.30 -10.92
C GLY A 382 -3.04 23.10 -9.62
N ILE A 383 -3.04 21.89 -9.06
CA ILE A 383 -2.27 21.58 -7.85
C ILE A 383 -0.77 21.70 -8.10
N ALA A 384 -0.28 21.26 -9.27
CA ALA A 384 1.12 21.39 -9.65
C ALA A 384 1.55 22.86 -9.68
N VAL A 385 0.75 23.77 -10.27
CA VAL A 385 1.03 25.21 -10.30
C VAL A 385 1.08 25.78 -8.89
N VAL A 386 0.09 25.47 -8.04
CA VAL A 386 0.09 25.92 -6.64
C VAL A 386 1.34 25.41 -5.91
N SER A 387 1.75 24.17 -6.14
CA SER A 387 2.93 23.57 -5.51
C SER A 387 4.24 24.18 -5.97
N ILE A 388 4.37 24.47 -7.27
CA ILE A 388 5.53 25.17 -7.85
C ILE A 388 5.72 26.56 -7.22
N ILE A 389 4.64 27.20 -6.76
CA ILE A 389 4.69 28.51 -6.09
C ILE A 389 4.95 28.35 -4.58
N VAL A 390 4.16 27.50 -3.89
CA VAL A 390 4.15 27.43 -2.42
C VAL A 390 5.35 26.65 -1.87
N VAL A 391 5.76 25.55 -2.49
CA VAL A 391 6.86 24.71 -1.97
C VAL A 391 8.19 25.50 -1.89
N PRO A 392 8.59 26.28 -2.91
CA PRO A 392 9.79 27.13 -2.81
C PRO A 392 9.71 28.23 -1.74
N MET A 393 8.51 28.75 -1.44
CA MET A 393 8.33 29.73 -0.37
C MET A 393 8.54 29.09 1.02
N ILE A 394 8.14 27.83 1.19
CA ILE A 394 8.35 27.09 2.43
C ILE A 394 9.81 26.61 2.54
N PHE A 395 10.35 26.11 1.44
CA PHE A 395 11.69 25.52 1.34
C PHE A 395 12.50 26.25 0.26
N HIS A 396 13.17 27.34 0.64
CA HIS A 396 13.97 28.15 -0.28
C HIS A 396 15.05 27.36 -1.05
N SER A 397 15.53 26.23 -0.49
CA SER A 397 16.47 25.31 -1.16
C SER A 397 15.87 24.65 -2.40
N LEU A 398 14.55 24.45 -2.46
CA LEU A 398 13.84 23.94 -3.63
C LEU A 398 13.37 25.09 -4.51
N LYS A 399 14.07 25.34 -5.61
CA LYS A 399 13.61 26.29 -6.64
C LYS A 399 12.43 25.73 -7.45
N TRP A 400 11.65 26.61 -8.07
CA TRP A 400 10.44 26.28 -8.84
C TRP A 400 10.64 25.17 -9.89
N TYR A 401 11.80 25.14 -10.57
CA TYR A 401 12.09 24.15 -11.59
C TYR A 401 12.34 22.75 -11.02
N HIS A 402 12.83 22.62 -9.78
CA HIS A 402 12.96 21.32 -9.11
C HIS A 402 11.58 20.71 -8.84
N VAL A 403 10.66 21.54 -8.35
CA VAL A 403 9.27 21.14 -8.10
C VAL A 403 8.59 20.76 -9.40
N LEU A 404 8.77 21.55 -10.47
CA LEU A 404 8.24 21.23 -11.80
C LEU A 404 8.70 19.85 -12.28
N VAL A 405 10.01 19.55 -12.21
CA VAL A 405 10.55 18.24 -12.60
C VAL A 405 9.95 17.11 -11.75
N ALA A 406 9.80 17.31 -10.44
CA ALA A 406 9.17 16.33 -9.56
C ALA A 406 7.72 16.03 -10.00
N TYR A 407 6.93 17.05 -10.33
CA TYR A 407 5.55 16.88 -10.83
C TYR A 407 5.49 16.28 -12.24
N LEU A 408 6.51 16.43 -13.08
CA LEU A 408 6.55 15.75 -14.38
C LEU A 408 6.78 14.24 -14.24
N ILE A 409 7.62 13.84 -13.27
CA ILE A 409 7.99 12.44 -13.04
C ILE A 409 6.95 11.71 -12.17
N ALA A 410 6.31 12.43 -11.24
CA ALA A 410 5.45 11.84 -10.22
C ALA A 410 4.29 10.98 -10.77
N PRO A 411 3.58 11.32 -11.86
CA PRO A 411 2.50 10.46 -12.39
C PRO A 411 3.00 9.09 -12.87
N ILE A 412 4.21 9.03 -13.43
CA ILE A 412 4.84 7.79 -13.88
C ILE A 412 5.12 6.91 -12.66
N LEU A 413 5.75 7.49 -11.64
CA LEU A 413 6.05 6.77 -10.39
C LEU A 413 4.78 6.39 -9.62
N ALA A 414 3.74 7.22 -9.65
CA ALA A 414 2.43 6.93 -9.07
C ALA A 414 1.79 5.72 -9.74
N PHE A 415 1.89 5.59 -11.07
CA PHE A 415 1.47 4.38 -11.79
C PHE A 415 2.26 3.15 -11.32
N CYS A 416 3.60 3.22 -11.31
CA CYS A 416 4.45 2.12 -10.91
C CYS A 416 4.15 1.65 -9.48
N ASN A 417 4.02 2.60 -8.54
CA ASN A 417 3.70 2.33 -7.14
C ASN A 417 2.31 1.70 -7.00
N SER A 418 1.30 2.27 -7.65
CA SER A 418 -0.08 1.77 -7.57
C SER A 418 -0.21 0.39 -8.20
N TYR A 419 0.54 0.10 -9.27
CA TYR A 419 0.59 -1.22 -9.89
C TYR A 419 1.20 -2.27 -8.96
N GLY A 420 2.37 -1.97 -8.37
CA GLY A 420 3.01 -2.85 -7.39
C GLY A 420 2.11 -3.12 -6.19
N ALA A 421 1.51 -2.08 -5.61
CA ALA A 421 0.55 -2.20 -4.51
C ALA A 421 -0.68 -3.03 -4.90
N GLY A 422 -1.15 -2.95 -6.14
CA GLY A 422 -2.27 -3.76 -6.62
C GLY A 422 -1.98 -5.25 -6.73
N LEU A 423 -0.71 -5.62 -6.92
CA LEU A 423 -0.26 -7.01 -6.97
C LEU A 423 0.02 -7.59 -5.59
N THR A 424 0.66 -6.82 -4.70
CA THR A 424 1.26 -7.35 -3.46
C THR A 424 0.66 -6.77 -2.18
N ASP A 425 -0.27 -5.82 -2.30
CA ASP A 425 -0.80 -4.99 -1.20
C ASP A 425 0.18 -3.99 -0.59
N TRP A 426 1.42 -3.92 -1.10
CA TRP A 426 2.47 -3.09 -0.50
C TRP A 426 2.70 -1.78 -1.27
N SER A 427 2.50 -0.64 -0.60
CA SER A 427 2.93 0.67 -1.11
C SER A 427 4.43 0.86 -0.92
N LEU A 428 5.13 1.19 -2.00
CA LEU A 428 6.57 1.45 -2.04
C LEU A 428 6.87 2.95 -2.11
N ALA A 429 5.89 3.81 -1.80
CA ALA A 429 6.00 5.26 -1.88
C ALA A 429 7.22 5.80 -1.12
N SER A 430 7.55 5.22 0.04
CA SER A 430 8.75 5.55 0.82
C SER A 430 10.05 5.26 0.07
N ASN A 431 10.13 4.15 -0.66
CA ASN A 431 11.32 3.78 -1.43
C ASN A 431 11.53 4.72 -2.63
N TYR A 432 10.46 5.07 -3.33
CA TYR A 432 10.52 6.10 -4.38
C TYR A 432 10.87 7.49 -3.81
N GLY A 433 10.37 7.81 -2.62
CA GLY A 433 10.73 9.02 -1.89
C GLY A 433 12.24 9.12 -1.64
N LYS A 434 12.91 8.01 -1.29
CA LYS A 434 14.38 7.97 -1.12
C LYS A 434 15.15 8.30 -2.41
N ILE A 435 14.63 7.94 -3.58
CA ILE A 435 15.22 8.34 -4.87
C ILE A 435 15.15 9.86 -5.02
N ALA A 436 14.00 10.45 -4.67
CA ALA A 436 13.82 11.88 -4.70
C ALA A 436 14.83 12.57 -3.76
N ILE A 437 15.01 12.04 -2.54
CA ILE A 437 16.05 12.51 -1.62
C ILE A 437 17.39 12.60 -2.35
N LEU A 438 17.88 11.49 -2.89
CA LEU A 438 19.22 11.43 -3.48
C LEU A 438 19.37 12.34 -4.69
N THR A 439 18.35 12.38 -5.55
CA THR A 439 18.37 13.17 -6.79
C THR A 439 18.39 14.66 -6.50
N PHE A 440 17.50 15.14 -5.61
CA PHE A 440 17.39 16.56 -5.30
C PHE A 440 18.45 17.03 -4.29
N SER A 441 18.88 16.16 -3.38
CA SER A 441 20.03 16.44 -2.51
C SER A 441 21.30 16.67 -3.33
N TYR A 442 21.59 15.79 -4.29
CA TYR A 442 22.74 15.92 -5.18
C TYR A 442 22.64 17.19 -6.02
N TRP A 443 21.48 17.44 -6.62
CA TRP A 443 21.27 18.57 -7.53
C TRP A 443 21.44 19.93 -6.83
N VAL A 444 20.98 20.07 -5.58
CA VAL A 444 21.10 21.32 -4.83
C VAL A 444 22.49 21.47 -4.18
N GLY A 445 23.06 20.37 -3.68
CA GLY A 445 24.36 20.37 -3.01
C GLY A 445 24.34 20.87 -1.57
N LEU A 446 25.40 20.59 -0.80
CA LEU A 446 25.42 20.81 0.66
C LEU A 446 25.27 22.29 1.01
N GLU A 447 26.01 23.13 0.31
CA GLU A 447 26.13 24.56 0.59
C GLU A 447 24.83 25.33 0.36
N ASN A 448 23.97 24.83 -0.54
CA ASN A 448 22.70 25.46 -0.89
C ASN A 448 21.49 24.84 -0.18
N GLY A 449 21.71 24.02 0.85
CA GLY A 449 20.61 23.39 1.60
C GLY A 449 20.10 22.08 1.01
N GLY A 450 20.96 21.29 0.36
CA GLY A 450 20.61 20.04 -0.32
C GLY A 450 19.94 19.00 0.58
N VAL A 451 20.26 18.96 1.87
CA VAL A 451 19.62 18.02 2.82
C VAL A 451 18.12 18.33 2.94
N ILE A 452 17.78 19.61 3.14
CA ILE A 452 16.37 20.04 3.23
C ILE A 452 15.66 19.87 1.90
N ALA A 453 16.33 20.17 0.78
CA ALA A 453 15.76 19.97 -0.55
C ALA A 453 15.43 18.49 -0.83
N GLY A 454 16.35 17.58 -0.50
CA GLY A 454 16.13 16.15 -0.61
C GLY A 454 14.97 15.67 0.25
N LEU A 455 14.96 16.01 1.55
CA LEU A 455 13.90 15.62 2.47
C LEU A 455 12.52 16.20 2.09
N ALA A 456 12.46 17.44 1.60
CA ALA A 456 11.20 18.05 1.15
C ALA A 456 10.72 17.44 -0.17
N SER A 457 11.61 17.20 -1.14
CA SER A 457 11.24 16.53 -2.39
C SER A 457 10.77 15.09 -2.16
N CYS A 458 11.33 14.41 -1.16
CA CYS A 458 10.87 13.11 -0.69
C CYS A 458 9.41 13.15 -0.26
N GLY A 459 9.05 14.13 0.58
CA GLY A 459 7.68 14.25 1.04
C GLY A 459 6.71 14.51 -0.11
N LEU A 460 7.09 15.38 -1.06
CA LEU A 460 6.30 15.63 -2.25
C LEU A 460 6.04 14.33 -3.03
N VAL A 461 7.10 13.58 -3.36
CA VAL A 461 6.95 12.33 -4.13
C VAL A 461 6.22 11.26 -3.32
N MET A 462 6.56 11.08 -2.04
CA MET A 462 5.92 10.09 -1.17
C MET A 462 4.43 10.37 -1.00
N SER A 463 4.01 11.60 -0.74
CA SER A 463 2.60 11.97 -0.61
C SER A 463 1.81 11.75 -1.89
N ILE A 464 2.36 12.09 -3.06
CA ILE A 464 1.70 11.85 -4.35
C ILE A 464 1.51 10.35 -4.61
N LEU A 465 2.56 9.55 -4.39
CA LEU A 465 2.53 8.12 -4.68
C LEU A 465 1.64 7.35 -3.71
N ASP A 466 1.69 7.70 -2.43
CA ASP A 466 0.90 7.03 -1.39
C ASP A 466 -0.59 7.29 -1.58
N THR A 467 -0.99 8.56 -1.75
CA THR A 467 -2.39 8.93 -2.00
C THR A 467 -2.93 8.38 -3.31
N ALA A 468 -2.09 8.27 -4.36
CA ALA A 468 -2.46 7.61 -5.61
C ALA A 468 -2.72 6.10 -5.40
N SER A 469 -1.82 5.39 -4.70
CA SER A 469 -2.00 3.97 -4.43
C SER A 469 -3.20 3.68 -3.52
N GLY A 470 -3.40 4.52 -2.50
CA GLY A 470 -4.54 4.45 -1.59
C GLY A 470 -5.87 4.61 -2.34
N LEU A 471 -5.99 5.65 -3.18
CA LEU A 471 -7.19 5.87 -3.99
C LEU A 471 -7.49 4.69 -4.93
N MET A 472 -6.45 4.04 -5.48
CA MET A 472 -6.67 2.87 -6.34
C MET A 472 -7.16 1.65 -5.53
N GLY A 473 -6.64 1.47 -4.32
CA GLY A 473 -7.18 0.49 -3.37
C GLY A 473 -8.64 0.76 -3.01
N ASP A 474 -9.00 2.02 -2.75
CA ASP A 474 -10.38 2.43 -2.49
C ASP A 474 -11.29 2.29 -3.72
N PHE A 475 -10.78 2.53 -4.93
CA PHE A 475 -11.51 2.20 -6.16
C PHE A 475 -11.77 0.71 -6.30
N LYS A 476 -10.83 -0.16 -5.87
CA LYS A 476 -11.10 -1.60 -5.82
C LYS A 476 -12.20 -1.92 -4.82
N THR A 477 -12.15 -1.35 -3.62
CA THR A 477 -13.20 -1.53 -2.62
C THR A 477 -14.55 -1.09 -3.17
N GLY A 478 -14.61 0.13 -3.73
CA GLY A 478 -15.82 0.70 -4.32
C GLY A 478 -16.36 -0.09 -5.51
N TYR A 479 -15.49 -0.63 -6.36
CA TYR A 479 -15.87 -1.51 -7.46
C TYR A 479 -16.64 -2.75 -6.95
N LEU A 480 -16.14 -3.39 -5.89
CA LEU A 480 -16.74 -4.60 -5.30
C LEU A 480 -17.96 -4.31 -4.40
N THR A 481 -18.17 -3.07 -3.96
CA THR A 481 -19.35 -2.66 -3.16
C THR A 481 -20.40 -1.87 -3.95
N LEU A 482 -20.24 -1.78 -5.28
CA LEU A 482 -21.03 -0.92 -6.18
C LEU A 482 -21.08 0.55 -5.72
N THR A 483 -20.01 1.04 -5.10
CA THR A 483 -19.87 2.44 -4.72
C THR A 483 -19.39 3.27 -5.91
N SER A 484 -20.00 4.44 -6.10
CA SER A 484 -19.68 5.29 -7.24
C SER A 484 -18.23 5.77 -7.19
N PRO A 485 -17.48 5.71 -8.31
CA PRO A 485 -16.13 6.25 -8.37
C PRO A 485 -16.05 7.76 -8.07
N ARG A 486 -17.14 8.52 -8.30
CA ARG A 486 -17.20 9.92 -7.87
C ARG A 486 -17.27 10.03 -6.36
N SER A 487 -18.10 9.22 -5.71
CA SER A 487 -18.16 9.17 -4.25
C SER A 487 -16.80 8.83 -3.66
N MET A 488 -16.13 7.80 -4.17
CA MET A 488 -14.79 7.42 -3.71
C MET A 488 -13.79 8.56 -3.85
N PHE A 489 -13.76 9.24 -5.00
CA PHE A 489 -12.87 10.36 -5.21
C PHE A 489 -13.14 11.54 -4.26
N PHE A 490 -14.41 11.94 -4.07
CA PHE A 490 -14.75 13.03 -3.16
C PHE A 490 -14.54 12.66 -1.68
N SER A 491 -14.83 11.42 -1.29
CA SER A 491 -14.50 10.91 0.04
C SER A 491 -13.00 10.92 0.29
N GLN A 492 -12.19 10.56 -0.71
CA GLN A 492 -10.74 10.66 -0.63
C GLN A 492 -10.28 12.12 -0.47
N LEU A 493 -10.84 13.06 -1.25
CA LEU A 493 -10.55 14.49 -1.12
C LEU A 493 -10.84 15.00 0.29
N ILE A 494 -12.01 14.65 0.85
CA ILE A 494 -12.42 15.05 2.20
C ILE A 494 -11.50 14.43 3.25
N GLY A 495 -11.24 13.12 3.14
CA GLY A 495 -10.36 12.40 4.07
C GLY A 495 -8.92 12.91 4.03
N THR A 496 -8.37 13.18 2.85
CA THR A 496 -7.05 13.80 2.68
C THR A 496 -7.02 15.21 3.28
N ALA A 497 -8.06 16.04 3.07
CA ALA A 497 -8.16 17.36 3.69
C ALA A 497 -8.17 17.27 5.23
N MET A 498 -8.95 16.35 5.78
CA MET A 498 -8.97 16.06 7.21
C MET A 498 -7.59 15.62 7.71
N GLY A 499 -6.92 14.71 7.01
CA GLY A 499 -5.58 14.25 7.36
C GLY A 499 -4.54 15.37 7.38
N CYS A 500 -4.56 16.26 6.37
CA CYS A 500 -3.64 17.41 6.30
C CYS A 500 -3.76 18.36 7.50
N VAL A 501 -4.93 18.42 8.14
CA VAL A 501 -5.18 19.23 9.33
C VAL A 501 -4.94 18.44 10.62
N ILE A 502 -5.52 17.25 10.74
CA ILE A 502 -5.48 16.42 11.94
C ILE A 502 -4.05 15.92 12.22
N THR A 503 -3.33 15.48 11.18
CA THR A 503 -1.99 14.89 11.34
C THR A 503 -1.00 15.86 12.00
N PRO A 504 -0.80 17.11 11.51
CA PRO A 504 0.08 18.06 12.19
C PRO A 504 -0.34 18.38 13.63
N LEU A 505 -1.64 18.47 13.91
CA LEU A 505 -2.15 18.76 15.25
C LEU A 505 -1.86 17.61 16.22
N VAL A 506 -2.14 16.37 15.82
CA VAL A 506 -1.84 15.18 16.61
C VAL A 506 -0.33 15.07 16.84
N PHE A 507 0.48 15.23 15.79
CA PHE A 507 1.93 15.24 15.91
C PHE A 507 2.42 16.32 16.88
N TRP A 508 1.83 17.52 16.85
CA TRP A 508 2.23 18.61 17.73
C TRP A 508 2.00 18.30 19.21
N ILE A 509 0.94 17.54 19.54
CA ILE A 509 0.69 17.05 20.90
C ILE A 509 1.86 16.17 21.35
N PHE A 510 2.30 15.22 20.51
CA PHE A 510 3.47 14.38 20.83
C PHE A 510 4.76 15.21 20.93
N ASN A 511 4.99 16.13 20.00
CA ASN A 511 6.19 16.97 19.97
C ASN A 511 6.29 17.93 21.16
N SER A 512 5.15 18.35 21.71
CA SER A 512 5.11 19.22 22.90
C SER A 512 5.25 18.45 24.21
N ALA A 513 4.78 17.20 24.24
CA ALA A 513 4.80 16.36 25.44
C ALA A 513 6.09 15.53 25.59
N TYR A 514 6.76 15.19 24.48
CA TYR A 514 7.90 14.28 24.47
C TYR A 514 9.04 14.82 23.61
N ARG A 515 10.26 14.41 23.96
CA ARG A 515 11.44 14.66 23.15
C ARG A 515 11.52 13.62 22.03
N LEU A 516 11.00 13.97 20.87
CA LEU A 516 10.93 13.06 19.73
C LEU A 516 12.30 12.83 19.10
N GLY A 517 12.60 11.58 18.72
CA GLY A 517 13.86 11.23 18.09
C GLY A 517 15.01 10.95 19.05
N ASP A 518 14.72 10.82 20.35
CA ASP A 518 15.70 10.43 21.37
C ASP A 518 15.84 8.90 21.37
N PRO A 519 17.02 8.32 21.04
CA PRO A 519 17.22 6.86 21.01
C PRO A 519 16.91 6.17 22.35
N GLU A 520 17.04 6.87 23.47
CA GLU A 520 16.75 6.34 24.81
C GLU A 520 15.34 6.72 25.31
N GLY A 521 14.62 7.53 24.54
CA GLY A 521 13.29 8.02 24.87
C GLY A 521 12.16 7.06 24.50
N SER A 522 10.93 7.42 24.90
CA SER A 522 9.72 6.64 24.57
C SER A 522 9.35 6.67 23.07
N TYR A 523 9.89 7.63 22.32
CA TYR A 523 9.59 7.87 20.90
C TYR A 523 10.88 8.07 20.10
N PRO A 524 11.64 6.99 19.82
CA PRO A 524 12.97 7.08 19.20
C PRO A 524 12.94 7.52 17.74
N ALA A 525 11.80 7.39 17.05
CA ALA A 525 11.60 7.78 15.65
C ALA A 525 12.78 7.38 14.73
N PRO A 526 13.09 6.07 14.62
CA PRO A 526 14.32 5.57 14.01
C PRO A 526 14.50 5.99 12.54
N TYR A 527 13.38 6.23 11.84
CA TYR A 527 13.39 6.67 10.45
C TYR A 527 13.80 8.13 10.27
N ALA A 528 13.71 8.99 11.29
CA ALA A 528 14.08 10.41 11.15
C ALA A 528 15.58 10.56 10.85
N LEU A 529 16.42 9.92 11.67
CA LEU A 529 17.87 9.92 11.48
C LEU A 529 18.25 9.18 10.19
N MET A 530 17.58 8.06 9.88
CA MET A 530 17.83 7.31 8.65
C MET A 530 17.60 8.18 7.40
N TYR A 531 16.44 8.85 7.29
CA TYR A 531 16.10 9.70 6.14
C TYR A 531 17.08 10.87 6.00
N ARG A 532 17.46 11.50 7.11
CA ARG A 532 18.51 12.54 7.11
C ARG A 532 19.84 11.99 6.60
N GLY A 533 20.25 10.81 7.06
CA GLY A 533 21.46 10.12 6.58
C GLY A 533 21.44 9.87 5.06
N ILE A 534 20.28 9.49 4.50
CA ILE A 534 20.13 9.34 3.04
C ILE A 534 20.31 10.69 2.34
N ALA A 535 19.80 11.76 2.93
CA ALA A 535 19.91 13.09 2.35
C ALA A 535 21.36 13.59 2.36
N LEU A 536 22.12 13.31 3.42
CA LEU A 536 23.56 13.59 3.49
C LEU A 536 24.33 12.80 2.43
N LEU A 537 24.07 11.49 2.32
CA LEU A 537 24.65 10.63 1.28
C LEU A 537 24.32 11.16 -0.13
N GLY A 538 23.09 11.61 -0.34
CA GLY A 538 22.63 12.17 -1.61
C GLY A 538 23.40 13.40 -2.02
N VAL A 539 23.76 14.27 -1.06
CA VAL A 539 24.55 15.46 -1.32
C VAL A 539 25.97 15.12 -1.80
N GLU A 540 26.56 14.03 -1.31
CA GLU A 540 27.86 13.53 -1.77
C GLU A 540 27.79 12.91 -3.19
N GLY A 541 26.58 12.60 -3.66
CA GLY A 541 26.31 12.05 -4.99
C GLY A 541 26.50 10.53 -5.09
N PHE A 542 26.15 9.95 -6.24
CA PHE A 542 26.20 8.48 -6.45
C PHE A 542 27.61 7.86 -6.33
N GLY A 543 28.66 8.67 -6.32
CA GLY A 543 30.05 8.22 -6.10
C GLY A 543 30.37 7.82 -4.65
N SER A 544 29.54 8.22 -3.67
CA SER A 544 29.68 7.83 -2.26
C SER A 544 29.10 6.45 -1.94
N LEU A 545 28.41 5.85 -2.91
CA LEU A 545 27.86 4.51 -2.77
C LEU A 545 28.96 3.44 -2.71
N PRO A 546 28.69 2.30 -2.05
CA PRO A 546 29.61 1.17 -2.05
C PRO A 546 30.07 0.77 -3.45
N LYS A 547 31.29 0.22 -3.57
CA LYS A 547 31.85 -0.19 -4.86
C LYS A 547 30.88 -1.11 -5.61
N HIS A 548 30.73 -0.92 -6.92
CA HIS A 548 29.82 -1.71 -7.77
C HIS A 548 28.31 -1.61 -7.46
N CYS A 549 27.87 -0.91 -6.42
CA CYS A 549 26.45 -0.77 -6.07
C CYS A 549 25.64 -0.17 -7.22
N LEU A 550 26.13 0.92 -7.83
CA LEU A 550 25.47 1.56 -8.97
C LEU A 550 25.43 0.64 -10.20
N ASN A 551 26.55 -0.03 -10.52
CA ASN A 551 26.63 -0.94 -11.67
C ASN A 551 25.66 -2.13 -11.52
N LEU A 552 25.57 -2.71 -10.33
CA LEU A 552 24.60 -3.76 -10.02
C LEU A 552 23.17 -3.24 -10.15
N SER A 553 22.88 -2.05 -9.63
CA SER A 553 21.55 -1.43 -9.74
C SER A 553 21.14 -1.24 -11.20
N ILE A 554 22.04 -0.74 -12.06
CA ILE A 554 21.80 -0.61 -13.50
C ILE A 554 21.58 -1.98 -14.15
N CYS A 555 22.38 -2.99 -13.81
CA CYS A 555 22.23 -4.34 -14.33
C CYS A 555 20.85 -4.93 -14.00
N PHE A 556 20.41 -4.80 -12.75
CA PHE A 556 19.10 -5.29 -12.30
C PHE A 556 17.93 -4.48 -12.88
N PHE A 557 18.09 -3.18 -13.10
CA PHE A 557 17.13 -2.36 -13.83
C PHE A 557 16.92 -2.87 -15.27
N VAL A 558 18.01 -3.10 -16.00
CA VAL A 558 17.96 -3.63 -17.36
C VAL A 558 17.41 -5.05 -17.37
N ALA A 559 17.79 -5.90 -16.42
CA ALA A 559 17.26 -7.25 -16.28
C ALA A 559 15.74 -7.25 -16.07
N ALA A 560 15.21 -6.35 -15.23
CA ALA A 560 13.76 -6.22 -15.04
C ALA A 560 13.02 -5.84 -16.33
N ILE A 561 13.58 -4.94 -17.14
CA ILE A 561 13.03 -4.58 -18.46
C ILE A 561 13.07 -5.79 -19.40
N LEU A 562 14.20 -6.50 -19.46
CA LEU A 562 14.36 -7.67 -20.33
C LEU A 562 13.43 -8.82 -19.96
N ILE A 563 13.27 -9.13 -18.67
CA ILE A 563 12.35 -10.18 -18.20
C ILE A 563 10.92 -9.87 -18.65
N ASN A 564 10.49 -8.61 -18.51
CA ASN A 564 9.17 -8.20 -18.95
C ASN A 564 9.02 -8.20 -20.47
N LEU A 565 10.04 -7.78 -21.22
CA LEU A 565 10.05 -7.86 -22.68
C LEU A 565 9.91 -9.31 -23.16
N VAL A 566 10.70 -10.22 -22.60
CA VAL A 566 10.63 -11.65 -22.90
C VAL A 566 9.25 -12.20 -22.55
N THR A 567 8.67 -11.81 -21.42
CA THR A 567 7.32 -12.22 -21.01
C THR A 567 6.26 -11.78 -22.03
N GLN A 568 6.33 -10.54 -22.54
CA GLN A 568 5.39 -10.06 -23.55
C GLN A 568 5.60 -10.71 -24.92
N LEU A 569 6.85 -10.96 -25.32
CA LEU A 569 7.15 -11.68 -26.56
C LEU A 569 6.63 -13.11 -26.51
N LEU A 570 6.83 -13.83 -25.40
CA LEU A 570 6.31 -15.19 -25.23
C LEU A 570 4.78 -15.23 -25.22
N LYS A 571 4.11 -14.23 -24.62
CA LYS A 571 2.64 -14.12 -24.70
C LYS A 571 2.14 -13.99 -26.15
N LYS A 572 2.91 -13.31 -27.01
CA LYS A 572 2.54 -13.05 -28.40
C LYS A 572 2.89 -14.19 -29.35
N PHE A 573 4.07 -14.77 -29.20
CA PHE A 573 4.62 -15.75 -30.15
C PHE A 573 4.49 -17.21 -29.69
N GLU A 574 4.45 -17.47 -28.38
CA GLU A 574 4.52 -18.82 -27.81
C GLU A 574 3.28 -19.13 -26.95
N THR A 575 2.14 -19.29 -27.61
CA THR A 575 0.85 -19.61 -26.96
C THR A 575 0.66 -21.11 -26.68
N LYS A 576 1.49 -21.97 -27.28
CA LYS A 576 1.34 -23.44 -27.23
C LYS A 576 1.68 -24.03 -25.87
N TYR A 577 2.86 -23.73 -25.32
CA TYR A 577 3.31 -24.26 -24.02
C TYR A 577 3.02 -23.33 -22.83
N ARG A 578 2.53 -22.11 -23.09
CA ARG A 578 2.21 -21.09 -22.06
C ARG A 578 3.33 -20.85 -21.05
N ILE A 579 4.59 -20.92 -21.51
CA ILE A 579 5.80 -20.77 -20.69
C ILE A 579 5.85 -19.43 -19.96
N TYR A 580 5.26 -18.39 -20.56
CA TYR A 580 5.11 -17.06 -19.95
C TYR A 580 4.49 -17.08 -18.55
N ARG A 581 3.73 -18.13 -18.20
CA ARG A 581 3.14 -18.29 -16.87
C ARG A 581 4.19 -18.54 -15.79
N PHE A 582 5.34 -19.12 -16.11
CA PHE A 582 6.38 -19.45 -15.13
C PHE A 582 7.41 -18.34 -14.91
N ILE A 583 7.34 -17.25 -15.69
CA ILE A 583 8.27 -16.14 -15.56
C ILE A 583 7.83 -15.27 -14.38
N PRO A 584 8.70 -15.10 -13.36
CA PRO A 584 8.36 -14.30 -12.21
C PRO A 584 8.26 -12.82 -12.56
N SER A 585 7.42 -12.10 -11.84
CA SER A 585 7.29 -10.64 -11.94
C SER A 585 8.47 -9.96 -11.26
N PRO A 586 9.29 -9.17 -11.98
CA PRO A 586 10.41 -8.44 -11.39
C PRO A 586 9.99 -7.49 -10.26
N MET A 587 8.84 -6.82 -10.38
CA MET A 587 8.27 -5.98 -9.31
C MET A 587 8.07 -6.79 -8.03
N CYS A 588 7.45 -7.97 -8.13
CA CYS A 588 7.20 -8.83 -6.97
C CYS A 588 8.52 -9.34 -6.39
N MET A 589 9.48 -9.76 -7.22
CA MET A 589 10.80 -10.21 -6.75
C MET A 589 11.56 -9.13 -5.98
N ALA A 590 11.40 -7.85 -6.34
CA ALA A 590 12.15 -6.75 -5.77
C ALA A 590 11.75 -6.40 -4.33
N ILE A 591 10.52 -6.69 -3.89
CA ILE A 591 10.05 -6.35 -2.54
C ILE A 591 10.86 -7.10 -1.45
N PRO A 592 11.05 -8.43 -1.55
CA PRO A 592 11.90 -9.20 -0.64
C PRO A 592 13.35 -8.73 -0.59
N PHE A 593 13.92 -8.21 -1.68
CA PHE A 593 15.31 -7.73 -1.71
C PHE A 593 15.55 -6.69 -0.62
N TYR A 594 14.54 -5.86 -0.34
CA TYR A 594 14.58 -4.84 0.69
C TYR A 594 14.11 -5.35 2.06
N LEU A 595 12.95 -6.01 2.14
CA LEU A 595 12.29 -6.30 3.41
C LEU A 595 12.81 -7.56 4.12
N GLY A 596 13.04 -8.65 3.38
CA GLY A 596 13.23 -9.99 3.97
C GLY A 596 12.45 -11.05 3.20
N GLY A 597 12.64 -12.32 3.55
CA GLY A 597 11.88 -13.43 2.97
C GLY A 597 10.68 -13.89 3.78
N TYR A 598 10.55 -13.43 5.04
CA TYR A 598 9.55 -13.94 5.98
C TYR A 598 8.10 -13.84 5.47
N PHE A 599 7.67 -12.65 5.05
CA PHE A 599 6.31 -12.43 4.57
C PHE A 599 6.03 -13.16 3.24
N ALA A 600 7.04 -13.39 2.40
CA ALA A 600 6.89 -14.13 1.15
C ALA A 600 6.59 -15.62 1.42
N ILE A 601 7.18 -16.19 2.48
CA ILE A 601 6.90 -17.55 2.92
C ILE A 601 5.46 -17.66 3.42
N ASP A 602 5.01 -16.69 4.23
CA ASP A 602 3.63 -16.64 4.73
C ASP A 602 2.60 -16.53 3.58
N MET A 603 2.86 -15.67 2.60
CA MET A 603 2.00 -15.54 1.42
C MET A 603 1.98 -16.82 0.57
N CYS A 604 3.10 -17.50 0.42
CA CYS A 604 3.15 -18.81 -0.25
C CYS A 604 2.33 -19.87 0.50
N LEU A 605 2.37 -19.88 1.83
CA LEU A 605 1.52 -20.78 2.63
C LEU A 605 0.03 -20.50 2.38
N GLY A 606 -0.37 -19.23 2.28
CA GLY A 606 -1.74 -18.86 1.88
C GLY A 606 -2.16 -19.47 0.55
N SER A 607 -1.30 -19.38 -0.48
CA SER A 607 -1.56 -20.04 -1.76
C SER A 607 -1.61 -21.57 -1.66
N LEU A 608 -0.79 -22.19 -0.81
CA LEU A 608 -0.83 -23.63 -0.57
C LEU A 608 -2.14 -24.05 0.11
N ILE A 609 -2.65 -23.27 1.07
CA ILE A 609 -3.95 -23.50 1.71
C ILE A 609 -5.06 -23.43 0.67
N LEU A 610 -5.09 -22.38 -0.16
CA LEU A 610 -6.10 -22.25 -1.22
C LEU A 610 -6.00 -23.41 -2.23
N PHE A 611 -4.79 -23.79 -2.62
CA PHE A 611 -4.56 -24.92 -3.51
C PHE A 611 -5.06 -26.25 -2.92
N GLY A 612 -4.83 -26.49 -1.63
CA GLY A 612 -5.39 -27.64 -0.91
C GLY A 612 -6.92 -27.62 -0.88
N MET A 613 -7.53 -26.45 -0.67
CA MET A 613 -9.00 -26.30 -0.77
C MET A 613 -9.51 -26.62 -2.17
N GLN A 614 -8.81 -26.17 -3.22
CA GLN A 614 -9.17 -26.45 -4.62
C GLN A 614 -9.03 -27.93 -4.96
N MET A 615 -8.01 -28.61 -4.43
CA MET A 615 -7.85 -30.06 -4.58
C MET A 615 -8.98 -30.84 -3.92
N TYR A 616 -9.44 -30.39 -2.75
CA TYR A 616 -10.56 -31.03 -2.06
C TYR A 616 -11.90 -30.77 -2.75
N ASN A 617 -12.21 -29.50 -3.07
CA ASN A 617 -13.41 -29.12 -3.80
C ASN A 617 -13.24 -27.74 -4.46
N LYS A 618 -13.15 -27.72 -5.79
CA LYS A 618 -12.96 -26.50 -6.59
C LYS A 618 -14.07 -25.46 -6.38
N GLN A 619 -15.32 -25.89 -6.29
CA GLN A 619 -16.46 -25.00 -6.13
C GLN A 619 -16.44 -24.34 -4.75
N LYS A 620 -16.28 -25.13 -3.68
CA LYS A 620 -16.15 -24.58 -2.31
C LYS A 620 -14.95 -23.64 -2.17
N ALA A 621 -13.85 -23.92 -2.85
CA ALA A 621 -12.69 -23.02 -2.86
C ALA A 621 -13.00 -21.69 -3.56
N LYS A 622 -13.74 -21.71 -4.68
CA LYS A 622 -14.22 -20.48 -5.37
C LYS A 622 -15.17 -19.69 -4.45
N ASP A 623 -16.11 -20.38 -3.81
CA ASP A 623 -17.18 -19.74 -3.03
C ASP A 623 -16.71 -19.20 -1.66
N PHE A 624 -15.81 -19.92 -0.98
CA PHE A 624 -15.40 -19.60 0.40
C PHE A 624 -13.96 -19.11 0.53
N GLY A 625 -13.09 -19.38 -0.45
CA GLY A 625 -11.68 -18.98 -0.41
C GLY A 625 -11.49 -17.47 -0.16
N PRO A 626 -12.12 -16.58 -0.94
CA PRO A 626 -12.06 -15.14 -0.70
C PRO A 626 -12.59 -14.73 0.68
N ALA A 627 -13.65 -15.39 1.17
CA ALA A 627 -14.23 -15.10 2.48
C ALA A 627 -13.29 -15.50 3.64
N VAL A 628 -12.65 -16.67 3.56
CA VAL A 628 -11.64 -17.13 4.53
C VAL A 628 -10.43 -16.20 4.53
N ALA A 629 -9.92 -15.88 3.34
CA ALA A 629 -8.76 -15.00 3.18
C ALA A 629 -9.04 -13.60 3.75
N SER A 630 -10.20 -13.04 3.43
CA SER A 630 -10.65 -11.76 3.97
C SER A 630 -10.79 -11.83 5.49
N GLY A 631 -11.38 -12.89 6.05
CA GLY A 631 -11.49 -13.06 7.49
C GLY A 631 -10.13 -13.09 8.20
N LEU A 632 -9.13 -13.80 7.65
CA LEU A 632 -7.76 -13.80 8.18
C LEU A 632 -7.13 -12.40 8.17
N ILE A 633 -7.21 -11.67 7.06
CA ILE A 633 -6.71 -10.29 6.98
C ILE A 633 -7.43 -9.40 8.00
N CYS A 634 -8.75 -9.55 8.09
CA CYS A 634 -9.58 -8.68 8.89
C CYS A 634 -9.38 -8.88 10.41
N GLY A 635 -9.24 -10.13 10.85
CA GLY A 635 -9.09 -10.46 12.26
C GLY A 635 -7.76 -9.97 12.84
N ASP A 636 -6.67 -10.23 12.13
CA ASP A 636 -5.32 -9.77 12.50
C ASP A 636 -5.22 -8.23 12.47
N SER A 637 -5.72 -7.60 11.39
CA SER A 637 -5.74 -6.14 11.27
C SER A 637 -6.53 -5.47 12.39
N LEU A 638 -7.67 -6.04 12.81
CA LEU A 638 -8.45 -5.52 13.91
C LEU A 638 -7.77 -5.68 15.26
N TRP A 639 -7.10 -6.82 15.50
CA TRP A 639 -6.30 -7.02 16.72
C TRP A 639 -5.19 -5.97 16.87
N GLY A 640 -4.69 -5.44 15.76
CA GLY A 640 -3.76 -4.32 15.74
C GLY A 640 -4.24 -3.10 16.55
N ILE A 641 -5.55 -2.86 16.68
CA ILE A 641 -6.08 -1.74 17.49
C ILE A 641 -5.90 -1.97 19.00
N PRO A 642 -6.45 -3.04 19.61
CA PRO A 642 -6.16 -3.36 21.01
C PRO A 642 -4.66 -3.41 21.32
N ALA A 643 -3.85 -4.04 20.45
CA ALA A 643 -2.40 -4.08 20.62
C ALA A 643 -1.78 -2.67 20.66
N SER A 644 -2.22 -1.78 19.78
CA SER A 644 -1.78 -0.37 19.77
C SER A 644 -2.24 0.39 21.01
N ILE A 645 -3.44 0.12 21.53
CA ILE A 645 -3.96 0.72 22.77
C ILE A 645 -3.18 0.22 24.00
N LEU A 646 -2.85 -1.07 24.06
CA LEU A 646 -2.03 -1.64 25.14
C LEU A 646 -0.61 -1.04 25.10
N ALA A 647 -0.03 -0.92 23.90
CA ALA A 647 1.22 -0.22 23.71
C ALA A 647 1.12 1.28 24.11
N LEU A 648 0.01 1.96 23.81
CA LEU A 648 -0.35 3.31 24.30
C LEU A 648 -0.34 3.41 25.83
N ALA A 649 -0.88 2.41 26.52
CA ALA A 649 -0.90 2.34 27.98
C ALA A 649 0.43 1.89 28.62
N GLY A 650 1.47 1.61 27.83
CA GLY A 650 2.75 1.11 28.33
C GLY A 650 2.70 -0.35 28.83
N VAL A 651 1.65 -1.09 28.48
CA VAL A 651 1.49 -2.50 28.86
C VAL A 651 2.38 -3.35 27.96
N LYS A 652 3.34 -4.04 28.56
CA LYS A 652 4.17 -5.04 27.88
C LYS A 652 3.49 -6.40 27.89
N ALA A 653 3.78 -7.21 26.88
CA ALA A 653 3.32 -8.58 26.88
C ALA A 653 3.91 -9.37 28.07
N PRO A 654 3.20 -10.37 28.59
CA PRO A 654 3.63 -11.10 29.77
C PRO A 654 4.87 -11.99 29.52
N PHE A 655 4.94 -12.64 28.35
CA PHE A 655 5.97 -13.64 28.05
C PHE A 655 6.86 -13.18 26.88
N CYS A 656 8.12 -13.61 26.89
CA CYS A 656 9.02 -13.52 25.74
C CYS A 656 9.28 -14.95 25.25
N LEU A 657 8.81 -15.28 24.04
CA LEU A 657 9.20 -16.51 23.36
C LEU A 657 10.48 -16.25 22.57
N LYS A 658 11.58 -16.91 22.94
CA LYS A 658 12.89 -16.80 22.27
C LYS A 658 13.53 -18.18 22.22
N LEU A 659 14.03 -18.57 21.05
CA LEU A 659 14.57 -19.91 20.78
C LEU A 659 15.99 -19.85 20.20
#